data_AF-A0A498IEX2-F1
#
_entry.id   AF-A0A498IEX2-F1
#
_cell.length_a   1.000
_cell.length_b   1.000
_cell.length_c   1.000
_cell.angle_alpha   90.00
_cell.angle_beta   90.00
_cell.angle_gamma   90.00
#
_symmetry.space_group_name_H-M   'P 1'
#
loop_
_entity.id
_entity.type
_entity.pdbx_description
1 polymer ?
#
loop_
_entity_poly.entity_id
_entity_poly.type
_entity_poly.pdbx_seq_one_letter_code
_entity_poly.pdbx_strand_id
1 'polypeptide(L)'
;MKLWVGETEIKGNRWKGKELGSICGFGGEGRGRTEGEPTGGEVEVLVVKGGAEQREVSWGEDGFWEGEEGWGGVAGKVATMWHTSGSHVKIVLVPTKTWNIRSSLHSLIAILVTTVLVAAVYLTLDGGLQLLYQDYCHITTTLETSAAAAAGENPKLPSSSRCNLFSGKWVFDNQSYPLYKEKQCTYMSDQLACEKFGRKDLSYQNWRWQPHQCDLPRFNATALLERLRNKRLVFVGDSLNRGQWVSMVCLVDSAISPKLKSMQTKFNGSLHIFKATEYNATVEFYWAPLLVESNSDDPVNHRLPDRIVRVQAIEKHARHWTDADFLVFNSYLWWRRDQMNVLWGSSESSDAIYKDVEMFRVYEMALQTWSDWLEVHVNRTKTKLFFVSMSPTHQSAKEWGGESGENCYKETKPITEEGYWGNGSDPKMLRLVENALDGLKVRGLDVQMLNITQLSEYRKEGHPSIYRKQWEPLTEEQASNPSTFADCIHWCLPGVPDQWQRWKWNKKKTHVPALVFFFFMFIVFSNLHSQRRILQIQESPDRVYHRQDSVTFVKPNLFTQQNHAPEVLDRFSTCNSTREYSGQTILWTDRTPEYGHRRESLERCDVFSGKWVFDNASYPLYKESECPYMSDQLACHKHGRPDLGYQYWRWQPHNCNLKRWNVTEMWEKLRGKRLMFVGDSLNRGQWISMVCLLQSVIPSDKRSMSPNAELTIFKAEEYNATVEFLWAPLLVESNSDDPVNHRTSDRIIRPDSVLKHASIWENADILIFNSYLWWRQGPVKLLWSAEANGVCEEVDGLGAMELAMGAWADWASKVNPLKKQVFFVTMSREWKQESEGNCYSEKSPIDLEGYWGSGSDLPTMSMVETVLSKLSSKVSVINITQLSEYRKDGHPSIYRKFWEPLKPEQLSKPTSYSDCIHWCLPGVPDVWNELLFQFL
;
A
#
# COMPACT_ATOMS: atom_id res chain seq x y z
N MET A 1 51.59 -29.75 28.26
CA MET A 1 52.99 -29.44 28.67
C MET A 1 53.55 -28.36 27.74
N LYS A 2 54.67 -27.70 28.06
CA LYS A 2 55.02 -26.35 27.55
C LYS A 2 55.77 -26.30 26.20
N LEU A 3 55.48 -25.24 25.43
CA LEU A 3 56.37 -24.34 24.64
C LEU A 3 57.43 -24.89 23.63
N TRP A 4 57.15 -24.64 22.33
CA TRP A 4 57.92 -23.82 21.34
C TRP A 4 59.33 -24.17 20.83
N VAL A 5 59.64 -23.59 19.64
CA VAL A 5 60.87 -23.64 18.79
C VAL A 5 61.07 -24.95 18.00
N GLY A 6 61.44 -24.99 16.70
CA GLY A 6 61.62 -23.96 15.67
C GLY A 6 62.33 -24.51 14.39
N GLU A 7 62.09 -23.87 13.23
CA GLU A 7 62.86 -23.87 11.95
C GLU A 7 62.82 -25.02 10.87
N THR A 8 62.65 -24.52 9.63
CA THR A 8 63.21 -24.92 8.31
C THR A 8 62.57 -25.96 7.35
N GLU A 9 62.22 -25.40 6.18
CA GLU A 9 61.76 -25.87 4.85
C GLU A 9 62.40 -27.11 4.19
N ILE A 10 61.71 -27.63 3.14
CA ILE A 10 62.30 -27.80 1.78
C ILE A 10 61.23 -27.71 0.64
N LYS A 11 61.69 -27.29 -0.54
CA LYS A 11 61.03 -26.93 -1.83
C LYS A 11 60.33 -28.11 -2.54
N GLY A 12 59.51 -27.93 -3.60
CA GLY A 12 59.07 -26.74 -4.37
C GLY A 12 58.57 -27.13 -5.78
N ASN A 13 58.29 -26.17 -6.68
CA ASN A 13 57.93 -26.46 -8.10
C ASN A 13 58.21 -25.27 -9.06
N ARG A 14 58.54 -25.54 -10.34
CA ARG A 14 58.79 -24.48 -11.38
C ARG A 14 58.41 -24.83 -12.84
N TRP A 15 57.56 -23.98 -13.43
CA TRP A 15 57.67 -23.30 -14.76
C TRP A 15 57.50 -23.99 -16.15
N LYS A 16 56.47 -23.49 -16.89
CA LYS A 16 56.37 -23.01 -18.30
C LYS A 16 56.78 -23.86 -19.56
N GLY A 17 55.89 -23.80 -20.57
CA GLY A 17 56.12 -23.97 -22.03
C GLY A 17 54.82 -24.43 -22.74
N LYS A 18 54.12 -23.73 -23.64
CA LYS A 18 54.34 -23.17 -25.02
C LYS A 18 54.03 -24.15 -26.19
N GLU A 19 53.61 -23.57 -27.32
CA GLU A 19 52.88 -24.18 -28.46
C GLU A 19 53.70 -25.14 -29.36
N LEU A 20 53.03 -26.03 -30.11
CA LEU A 20 53.08 -26.11 -31.59
C LEU A 20 52.37 -27.34 -32.22
N GLY A 21 51.76 -27.15 -33.40
CA GLY A 21 52.16 -27.90 -34.62
C GLY A 21 51.53 -29.27 -34.95
N SER A 22 50.54 -29.24 -35.83
CA SER A 22 49.98 -30.29 -36.71
C SER A 22 50.97 -31.26 -37.40
N ILE A 23 50.49 -32.47 -37.79
CA ILE A 23 50.61 -33.11 -39.12
C ILE A 23 49.86 -34.47 -39.18
N CYS A 24 49.48 -34.94 -40.39
CA CYS A 24 48.51 -36.00 -40.69
C CYS A 24 49.09 -37.42 -40.96
N GLY A 25 48.25 -38.49 -40.93
CA GLY A 25 48.29 -39.52 -41.99
C GLY A 25 48.00 -41.03 -41.69
N PHE A 26 46.91 -41.55 -42.30
CA PHE A 26 46.73 -42.86 -42.98
C PHE A 26 46.36 -44.23 -42.31
N GLY A 27 45.41 -44.96 -42.99
CA GLY A 27 45.05 -46.42 -42.92
C GLY A 27 43.89 -46.80 -41.96
N GLY A 28 42.93 -47.74 -42.17
CA GLY A 28 42.57 -48.72 -43.24
C GLY A 28 42.14 -50.09 -42.61
N GLU A 29 41.14 -50.90 -42.99
CA GLU A 29 40.08 -50.91 -44.05
C GLU A 29 38.90 -51.90 -43.71
N GLY A 30 37.69 -51.67 -44.26
CA GLY A 30 36.74 -52.73 -44.73
C GLY A 30 35.63 -53.28 -43.79
N ARG A 31 34.52 -53.93 -44.24
CA ARG A 31 33.88 -54.11 -45.58
C ARG A 31 32.49 -54.82 -45.46
N GLY A 32 31.47 -54.49 -46.30
CA GLY A 32 30.24 -55.30 -46.55
C GLY A 32 28.88 -54.53 -46.55
N ARG A 33 28.21 -54.27 -47.70
CA ARG A 33 27.10 -55.03 -48.38
C ARG A 33 25.73 -55.04 -47.63
N THR A 34 24.53 -54.85 -48.23
CA THR A 34 24.07 -54.72 -49.65
C THR A 34 22.64 -54.12 -49.75
N GLU A 35 22.36 -53.37 -50.83
CA GLU A 35 21.15 -53.25 -51.71
C GLU A 35 19.68 -53.33 -51.19
N GLY A 36 18.80 -52.49 -51.79
CA GLY A 36 17.36 -52.82 -51.98
C GLY A 36 16.34 -51.65 -52.05
N GLU A 37 16.03 -51.14 -53.25
CA GLU A 37 14.69 -50.59 -53.60
C GLU A 37 13.94 -51.64 -54.43
N PRO A 38 12.59 -51.71 -54.38
CA PRO A 38 11.85 -51.42 -55.63
C PRO A 38 10.43 -50.81 -55.49
N THR A 39 10.14 -49.95 -56.47
CA THR A 39 8.87 -49.66 -57.18
C THR A 39 7.51 -50.32 -56.77
N GLY A 40 6.47 -49.48 -56.74
CA GLY A 40 5.32 -49.60 -57.68
C GLY A 40 4.06 -50.39 -57.24
N GLY A 41 2.88 -49.77 -57.41
CA GLY A 41 1.58 -50.45 -57.29
C GLY A 41 0.36 -49.51 -57.26
N GLU A 42 -0.24 -49.24 -58.43
CA GLU A 42 -1.58 -48.62 -58.54
C GLU A 42 -2.69 -49.67 -58.35
N VAL A 43 -3.82 -49.23 -57.78
CA VAL A 43 -5.16 -49.81 -58.06
C VAL A 43 -6.17 -48.67 -58.10
N GLU A 44 -6.75 -48.41 -59.28
CA GLU A 44 -7.96 -47.59 -59.42
C GLU A 44 -9.18 -48.30 -58.81
N VAL A 45 -10.23 -47.54 -58.46
CA VAL A 45 -11.60 -47.76 -59.02
C VAL A 45 -12.52 -46.57 -58.69
N LEU A 46 -12.83 -45.80 -59.75
CA LEU A 46 -14.14 -45.21 -60.12
C LEU A 46 -14.87 -44.25 -59.11
N VAL A 47 -15.08 -42.96 -59.46
CA VAL A 47 -16.30 -42.38 -60.15
C VAL A 47 -17.17 -41.55 -59.15
N VAL A 48 -17.69 -40.33 -59.40
CA VAL A 48 -17.64 -39.39 -60.56
C VAL A 48 -18.02 -37.94 -60.16
N LYS A 49 -17.59 -36.96 -61.01
CA LYS A 49 -18.06 -35.57 -61.37
C LYS A 49 -19.21 -34.87 -60.58
N GLY A 50 -19.40 -33.55 -60.63
CA GLY A 50 -18.81 -32.42 -61.39
C GLY A 50 -19.07 -31.08 -60.64
N GLY A 51 -18.59 -29.90 -61.07
CA GLY A 51 -19.02 -29.13 -62.26
C GLY A 51 -20.32 -28.35 -61.97
N ALA A 52 -20.47 -27.03 -62.15
CA ALA A 52 -19.57 -25.98 -62.67
C ALA A 52 -20.01 -24.58 -62.15
N GLU A 53 -19.29 -23.52 -62.59
CA GLU A 53 -19.72 -22.13 -62.93
C GLU A 53 -21.11 -21.57 -62.46
N GLN A 54 -21.33 -20.27 -62.20
CA GLN A 54 -20.75 -19.05 -62.80
C GLN A 54 -21.08 -17.77 -61.95
N ARG A 55 -20.49 -16.62 -62.31
CA ARG A 55 -21.03 -15.22 -62.43
C ARG A 55 -22.37 -14.78 -61.76
N GLU A 56 -22.69 -13.50 -61.49
CA GLU A 56 -22.03 -12.17 -61.38
C GLU A 56 -23.12 -11.09 -61.07
N VAL A 57 -22.75 -9.84 -60.75
CA VAL A 57 -23.54 -8.57 -60.92
C VAL A 57 -24.82 -8.25 -60.10
N SER A 58 -24.72 -7.16 -59.30
CA SER A 58 -25.66 -6.03 -58.94
C SER A 58 -27.17 -6.25 -58.69
N TRP A 59 -27.88 -5.42 -57.91
CA TRP A 59 -28.24 -3.99 -58.05
C TRP A 59 -28.40 -3.31 -56.65
N GLY A 60 -28.06 -2.03 -56.44
CA GLY A 60 -28.92 -0.84 -56.66
C GLY A 60 -29.82 -0.60 -55.43
N GLU A 61 -29.48 0.24 -54.44
CA GLU A 61 -29.57 1.72 -54.34
C GLU A 61 -31.00 2.29 -54.15
N ASP A 62 -31.05 3.49 -53.54
CA ASP A 62 -32.22 4.25 -53.01
C ASP A 62 -32.90 3.67 -51.75
N GLY A 63 -33.27 4.44 -50.71
CA GLY A 63 -33.04 5.87 -50.39
C GLY A 63 -34.02 6.38 -49.30
N PHE A 64 -33.52 7.15 -48.31
CA PHE A 64 -34.13 8.29 -47.56
C PHE A 64 -35.69 8.40 -47.38
N TRP A 65 -36.33 8.80 -46.25
CA TRP A 65 -36.04 9.85 -45.22
C TRP A 65 -36.74 9.55 -43.86
N GLU A 66 -36.54 10.45 -42.87
CA GLU A 66 -37.27 10.71 -41.60
C GLU A 66 -38.82 10.56 -41.67
N GLY A 67 -39.62 10.38 -40.61
CA GLY A 67 -39.44 10.36 -39.15
C GLY A 67 -40.60 9.59 -38.44
N GLU A 68 -41.11 9.90 -37.24
CA GLU A 68 -40.76 10.96 -36.26
C GLU A 68 -41.22 10.58 -34.81
N GLU A 69 -41.97 11.44 -34.07
CA GLU A 69 -42.35 11.36 -32.64
C GLU A 69 -43.63 10.57 -32.28
N GLY A 70 -43.80 10.20 -31.00
CA GLY A 70 -45.12 10.41 -30.33
C GLY A 70 -45.71 9.36 -29.36
N TRP A 71 -45.30 9.39 -28.09
CA TRP A 71 -46.13 9.18 -26.86
C TRP A 71 -47.26 8.11 -26.77
N GLY A 72 -47.06 7.14 -25.84
CA GLY A 72 -48.00 6.93 -24.72
C GLY A 72 -48.97 5.73 -24.71
N GLY A 73 -49.21 5.15 -23.52
CA GLY A 73 -50.54 4.59 -23.17
C GLY A 73 -50.75 3.07 -23.08
N VAL A 74 -50.11 2.40 -22.12
CA VAL A 74 -50.62 1.35 -21.19
C VAL A 74 -51.90 0.51 -21.53
N ALA A 75 -51.82 -0.80 -21.20
CA ALA A 75 -52.87 -1.85 -21.10
C ALA A 75 -53.23 -2.60 -22.40
N GLY A 76 -53.57 -3.90 -22.38
CA GLY A 76 -53.56 -4.90 -21.30
C GLY A 76 -54.46 -6.13 -21.61
N LYS A 77 -54.13 -7.31 -21.03
CA LYS A 77 -54.86 -8.61 -21.12
C LYS A 77 -54.84 -9.29 -22.51
N VAL A 78 -54.27 -10.50 -22.71
CA VAL A 78 -54.49 -11.86 -22.12
C VAL A 78 -55.56 -12.68 -22.86
N ALA A 79 -55.10 -13.73 -23.56
CA ALA A 79 -55.74 -15.03 -23.89
C ALA A 79 -57.13 -15.05 -24.59
N THR A 80 -57.51 -16.04 -25.42
CA THR A 80 -57.23 -17.49 -25.30
C THR A 80 -57.38 -18.23 -26.66
N MET A 81 -56.93 -19.49 -26.70
CA MET A 81 -57.07 -20.55 -27.74
C MET A 81 -58.49 -20.67 -28.38
N TRP A 82 -58.67 -21.29 -29.55
CA TRP A 82 -58.67 -22.76 -29.76
C TRP A 82 -58.74 -23.25 -31.22
N HIS A 83 -58.20 -24.47 -31.45
CA HIS A 83 -58.56 -25.47 -32.50
C HIS A 83 -58.31 -25.12 -34.00
N THR A 84 -58.03 -26.06 -34.93
CA THR A 84 -57.96 -27.55 -34.90
C THR A 84 -57.11 -28.13 -36.07
N SER A 85 -56.51 -29.31 -35.84
CA SER A 85 -56.30 -30.43 -36.81
C SER A 85 -55.39 -30.25 -38.05
N GLY A 86 -54.81 -31.35 -38.57
CA GLY A 86 -54.39 -31.40 -39.99
C GLY A 86 -53.11 -32.13 -40.45
N SER A 87 -52.66 -33.19 -39.77
CA SER A 87 -51.89 -34.34 -40.33
C SER A 87 -51.02 -34.24 -41.62
N HIS A 88 -49.72 -34.53 -41.46
CA HIS A 88 -48.77 -35.19 -42.41
C HIS A 88 -48.44 -34.57 -43.80
N VAL A 89 -47.16 -34.25 -44.03
CA VAL A 89 -46.25 -34.92 -45.01
C VAL A 89 -44.80 -34.86 -44.49
N LYS A 90 -44.01 -35.94 -44.64
CA LYS A 90 -42.54 -35.93 -44.47
C LYS A 90 -41.85 -35.66 -45.81
N ILE A 91 -40.90 -34.73 -45.86
CA ILE A 91 -39.84 -34.72 -46.89
C ILE A 91 -38.50 -34.49 -46.18
N VAL A 92 -37.50 -35.31 -46.52
CA VAL A 92 -36.15 -35.27 -45.92
C VAL A 92 -35.16 -34.66 -46.92
N LEU A 93 -34.25 -33.87 -46.35
CA LEU A 93 -33.13 -33.12 -46.91
C LEU A 93 -32.32 -33.80 -48.05
N VAL A 94 -31.79 -32.95 -48.93
CA VAL A 94 -30.48 -33.17 -49.60
C VAL A 94 -29.64 -31.89 -49.44
N PRO A 95 -28.37 -31.97 -48.99
CA PRO A 95 -27.50 -30.82 -48.78
C PRO A 95 -26.53 -30.55 -49.95
N THR A 96 -26.13 -29.30 -50.15
CA THR A 96 -24.98 -28.93 -51.00
C THR A 96 -23.96 -28.08 -50.23
N LYS A 97 -22.67 -28.37 -50.45
CA LYS A 97 -21.52 -27.83 -49.73
C LYS A 97 -21.31 -26.33 -49.99
N THR A 98 -20.96 -25.58 -48.94
CA THR A 98 -20.17 -24.34 -49.05
C THR A 98 -18.71 -24.62 -48.73
N TRP A 99 -17.78 -24.10 -49.51
CA TRP A 99 -16.34 -24.15 -49.21
C TRP A 99 -15.73 -22.74 -49.33
N ASN A 100 -14.87 -22.40 -48.37
CA ASN A 100 -13.88 -21.30 -48.39
C ASN A 100 -14.36 -19.85 -48.29
N ILE A 101 -14.77 -19.47 -47.07
CA ILE A 101 -14.54 -18.10 -46.53
C ILE A 101 -13.56 -18.13 -45.32
N ARG A 102 -13.27 -19.30 -44.72
CA ARG A 102 -12.41 -19.40 -43.52
C ARG A 102 -10.91 -19.15 -43.73
N SER A 103 -10.34 -19.37 -44.93
CA SER A 103 -8.89 -19.19 -45.15
C SER A 103 -8.45 -17.71 -45.19
N SER A 104 -9.34 -16.80 -45.58
CA SER A 104 -9.07 -15.35 -45.62
C SER A 104 -8.85 -14.79 -44.20
N LEU A 105 -9.73 -15.14 -43.25
CA LEU A 105 -9.66 -14.59 -41.89
C LEU A 105 -8.39 -15.02 -41.14
N HIS A 106 -8.01 -16.29 -41.23
CA HIS A 106 -6.78 -16.79 -40.60
C HIS A 106 -5.51 -16.18 -41.23
N SER A 107 -5.52 -15.93 -42.54
CA SER A 107 -4.41 -15.25 -43.22
C SER A 107 -4.28 -13.78 -42.76
N LEU A 108 -5.39 -13.06 -42.63
CA LEU A 108 -5.41 -11.68 -42.12
C LEU A 108 -4.97 -11.60 -40.65
N ILE A 109 -5.43 -12.52 -39.80
CA ILE A 109 -4.98 -12.60 -38.40
C ILE A 109 -3.50 -12.93 -38.32
N ALA A 110 -2.99 -13.87 -39.13
CA ALA A 110 -1.57 -14.20 -39.18
C ALA A 110 -0.71 -13.00 -39.62
N ILE A 111 -1.13 -12.25 -40.65
CA ILE A 111 -0.44 -11.03 -41.08
C ILE A 111 -0.45 -9.97 -39.97
N LEU A 112 -1.59 -9.76 -39.29
CA LEU A 112 -1.70 -8.81 -38.19
C LEU A 112 -0.79 -9.19 -37.00
N VAL A 113 -0.79 -10.47 -36.59
CA VAL A 113 0.09 -10.96 -35.52
C VAL A 113 1.56 -10.86 -35.92
N THR A 114 1.91 -11.19 -37.17
CA THR A 114 3.29 -11.10 -37.66
C THR A 114 3.78 -9.65 -37.71
N THR A 115 2.95 -8.70 -38.17
CA THR A 115 3.31 -7.27 -38.15
C THR A 115 3.44 -6.70 -36.74
N VAL A 116 2.59 -7.13 -35.79
CA VAL A 116 2.74 -6.75 -34.38
C VAL A 116 4.01 -7.34 -33.76
N LEU A 117 4.35 -8.60 -34.07
CA LEU A 117 5.60 -9.24 -33.60
C LEU A 117 6.84 -8.57 -34.21
N VAL A 118 6.84 -8.28 -35.51
CA VAL A 118 7.95 -7.55 -36.17
C VAL A 118 8.08 -6.14 -35.62
N ALA A 119 6.98 -5.42 -35.36
CA ALA A 119 7.02 -4.11 -34.71
C ALA A 119 7.55 -4.20 -33.27
N ALA A 120 7.15 -5.21 -32.50
CA ALA A 120 7.67 -5.44 -31.14
C ALA A 120 9.16 -5.78 -31.15
N VAL A 121 9.64 -6.61 -32.09
CA VAL A 121 11.07 -6.93 -32.26
C VAL A 121 11.87 -5.71 -32.73
N TYR A 122 11.33 -4.90 -33.63
CA TYR A 122 11.98 -3.65 -34.07
C TYR A 122 12.10 -2.64 -32.91
N LEU A 123 11.05 -2.49 -32.10
CA LEU A 123 11.04 -1.62 -30.92
C LEU A 123 11.93 -2.12 -29.76
N THR A 124 12.21 -3.42 -29.66
CA THR A 124 13.13 -3.96 -28.64
C THR A 124 14.58 -3.97 -29.12
N LEU A 125 14.85 -4.12 -30.42
CA LEU A 125 16.20 -4.00 -30.99
C LEU A 125 16.77 -2.57 -30.88
N ASP A 126 15.94 -1.55 -31.06
CA ASP A 126 16.34 -0.13 -30.86
C ASP A 126 16.72 0.15 -29.39
N GLY A 127 16.01 -0.47 -28.44
CA GLY A 127 16.33 -0.39 -27.00
C GLY A 127 17.59 -1.15 -26.59
N GLY A 128 17.89 -2.27 -27.25
CA GLY A 128 19.07 -3.10 -26.94
C GLY A 128 20.40 -2.43 -27.32
N LEU A 129 20.42 -1.68 -28.43
CA LEU A 129 21.63 -0.98 -28.89
C LEU A 129 21.98 0.23 -27.99
N GLN A 130 20.97 0.83 -27.34
CA GLN A 130 21.13 1.97 -26.44
C GLN A 130 21.90 1.60 -25.16
N LEU A 131 21.68 0.40 -24.60
CA LEU A 131 22.31 -0.05 -23.35
C LEU A 131 23.80 -0.38 -23.55
N LEU A 132 24.17 -1.06 -24.65
CA LEU A 132 25.57 -1.32 -24.99
C LEU A 132 26.37 -0.03 -25.27
N TYR A 133 25.71 1.03 -25.76
CA TYR A 133 26.31 2.34 -25.93
C TYR A 133 26.54 3.06 -24.58
N GLN A 134 25.66 2.85 -23.60
CA GLN A 134 25.70 3.54 -22.32
C GLN A 134 26.80 2.99 -21.38
N ASP A 135 27.06 1.68 -21.40
CA ASP A 135 28.19 1.08 -20.68
C ASP A 135 29.55 1.43 -21.32
N TYR A 136 29.62 1.51 -22.65
CA TYR A 136 30.84 1.95 -23.34
C TYR A 136 31.19 3.42 -23.02
N CYS A 137 30.19 4.30 -22.93
CA CYS A 137 30.38 5.70 -22.56
C CYS A 137 30.80 5.94 -21.10
N HIS A 138 30.46 5.05 -20.16
CA HIS A 138 30.91 5.17 -18.76
C HIS A 138 32.39 4.81 -18.57
N ILE A 139 32.93 3.92 -19.42
CA ILE A 139 34.35 3.55 -19.42
C ILE A 139 35.19 4.63 -20.13
N THR A 140 34.71 5.24 -21.21
CA THR A 140 35.45 6.35 -21.85
C THR A 140 35.42 7.64 -21.03
N THR A 141 34.31 8.01 -20.38
CA THR A 141 34.25 9.26 -19.57
C THR A 141 35.16 9.24 -18.35
N THR A 142 35.47 8.06 -17.77
CA THR A 142 36.43 7.93 -16.67
C THR A 142 37.90 8.00 -17.13
N LEU A 143 38.18 7.66 -18.39
CA LEU A 143 39.50 7.88 -19.01
C LEU A 143 39.67 9.34 -19.49
N GLU A 144 38.66 9.92 -20.15
CA GLU A 144 38.72 11.29 -20.69
C GLU A 144 38.77 12.37 -19.60
N THR A 145 38.10 12.18 -18.46
CA THR A 145 38.19 13.12 -17.32
C THR A 145 39.60 13.20 -16.72
N SER A 146 40.42 12.15 -16.85
CA SER A 146 41.84 12.21 -16.45
C SER A 146 42.72 12.96 -17.46
N ALA A 147 42.30 13.06 -18.72
CA ALA A 147 43.04 13.73 -19.80
C ALA A 147 42.64 15.21 -19.97
N ALA A 148 41.36 15.53 -19.82
CA ALA A 148 40.83 16.89 -19.97
C ALA A 148 41.34 17.88 -18.89
N ALA A 149 41.77 17.38 -17.73
CA ALA A 149 42.44 18.19 -16.71
C ALA A 149 43.82 18.72 -17.14
N ALA A 150 44.41 18.19 -18.22
CA ALA A 150 45.74 18.56 -18.71
C ALA A 150 45.73 19.44 -19.98
N ALA A 151 44.58 19.66 -20.62
CA ALA A 151 44.46 20.44 -21.86
C ALA A 151 43.25 21.38 -21.81
N GLY A 152 43.50 22.67 -21.55
CA GLY A 152 42.47 23.69 -21.36
C GLY A 152 41.81 24.15 -22.65
N GLU A 153 40.83 23.41 -23.16
CA GLU A 153 39.94 23.86 -24.25
C GLU A 153 38.43 23.73 -23.89
N ASN A 154 37.61 24.61 -24.47
CA ASN A 154 36.19 24.76 -24.16
C ASN A 154 35.32 23.63 -24.77
N PRO A 155 34.48 22.93 -23.99
CA PRO A 155 33.62 21.87 -24.52
C PRO A 155 32.36 22.41 -25.22
N LYS A 156 32.07 21.90 -26.43
CA LYS A 156 30.76 22.06 -27.07
C LYS A 156 29.73 21.09 -26.46
N LEU A 157 28.48 21.53 -26.44
CA LEU A 157 27.37 20.91 -25.71
C LEU A 157 26.91 19.56 -26.30
N PRO A 158 26.78 18.47 -25.50
CA PRO A 158 25.94 17.32 -25.82
C PRO A 158 24.52 17.51 -25.27
N SER A 159 23.49 17.05 -26.00
CA SER A 159 22.08 17.22 -25.63
C SER A 159 21.54 16.12 -24.70
N SER A 160 20.59 16.50 -23.83
CA SER A 160 19.70 15.65 -23.00
C SER A 160 20.09 15.28 -21.56
N SER A 161 20.85 16.14 -20.85
CA SER A 161 20.84 16.12 -19.38
C SER A 161 19.45 16.48 -18.82
N ARG A 162 19.06 15.87 -17.69
CA ARG A 162 17.81 16.22 -16.98
C ARG A 162 17.97 17.61 -16.35
N CYS A 163 17.20 18.60 -16.79
CA CYS A 163 17.25 19.95 -16.24
C CYS A 163 16.97 19.98 -14.72
N ASN A 164 17.95 20.44 -13.94
CA ASN A 164 17.78 20.78 -12.53
C ASN A 164 16.97 22.09 -12.42
N LEU A 165 15.78 22.04 -11.80
CA LEU A 165 14.89 23.19 -11.67
C LEU A 165 15.32 24.16 -10.54
N PHE A 166 16.16 23.70 -9.61
CA PHE A 166 16.55 24.44 -8.40
C PHE A 166 17.94 25.07 -8.48
N SER A 167 18.66 24.88 -9.60
CA SER A 167 19.93 25.54 -9.90
C SER A 167 19.69 26.56 -11.03
N GLY A 168 19.90 27.84 -10.72
CA GLY A 168 19.47 28.95 -11.55
C GLY A 168 19.81 30.31 -10.96
N LYS A 169 19.21 31.36 -11.52
CA LYS A 169 19.31 32.74 -11.02
C LYS A 169 17.97 33.46 -11.06
N TRP A 170 17.87 34.54 -10.30
CA TRP A 170 16.74 35.46 -10.36
C TRP A 170 16.89 36.43 -11.54
N VAL A 171 15.78 36.62 -12.25
CA VAL A 171 15.67 37.54 -13.39
C VAL A 171 14.52 38.49 -13.12
N PHE A 172 14.74 39.78 -13.34
CA PHE A 172 13.70 40.80 -13.22
C PHE A 172 12.82 40.80 -14.48
N ASP A 173 11.50 40.71 -14.30
CA ASP A 173 10.49 40.62 -15.35
C ASP A 173 9.19 41.32 -14.90
N ASN A 174 9.16 42.64 -15.06
CA ASN A 174 7.99 43.46 -14.74
C ASN A 174 6.87 43.39 -15.79
N GLN A 175 7.02 42.58 -16.84
CA GLN A 175 6.01 42.40 -17.88
C GLN A 175 5.12 41.18 -17.59
N SER A 176 5.73 40.10 -17.12
CA SER A 176 5.05 38.81 -16.87
C SER A 176 4.77 38.52 -15.40
N TYR A 177 5.43 39.23 -14.48
CA TYR A 177 5.31 39.04 -13.02
C TYR A 177 4.85 40.32 -12.31
N PRO A 178 4.11 40.19 -11.18
CA PRO A 178 3.70 38.94 -10.52
C PRO A 178 2.63 38.15 -11.29
N LEU A 179 2.44 36.88 -10.93
CA LEU A 179 1.48 35.98 -11.58
C LEU A 179 0.00 36.36 -11.29
N TYR A 180 -0.23 37.05 -10.17
CA TYR A 180 -1.48 37.66 -9.75
C TYR A 180 -1.15 38.93 -8.96
N LYS A 181 -2.08 39.88 -8.81
CA LYS A 181 -1.90 41.04 -7.92
C LYS A 181 -2.48 40.72 -6.54
N GLU A 182 -1.90 41.28 -5.47
CA GLU A 182 -2.36 41.04 -4.09
C GLU A 182 -3.88 41.27 -3.93
N LYS A 183 -4.36 42.42 -4.40
CA LYS A 183 -5.77 42.83 -4.42
C LYS A 183 -6.72 41.95 -5.24
N GLN A 184 -6.21 41.04 -6.07
CA GLN A 184 -7.03 40.10 -6.86
C GLN A 184 -7.30 38.79 -6.12
N CYS A 185 -6.48 38.42 -5.13
CA CYS A 185 -6.67 37.18 -4.38
C CYS A 185 -7.69 37.37 -3.25
N THR A 186 -8.86 36.76 -3.39
CA THR A 186 -9.95 36.86 -2.42
C THR A 186 -9.69 36.13 -1.10
N TYR A 187 -8.70 35.22 -1.07
CA TYR A 187 -8.28 34.45 0.10
C TYR A 187 -6.91 34.87 0.64
N MET A 188 -6.43 36.08 0.29
CA MET A 188 -5.15 36.59 0.75
C MET A 188 -5.10 36.69 2.28
N SER A 189 -4.01 36.22 2.88
CA SER A 189 -3.79 36.33 4.33
C SER A 189 -3.24 37.70 4.70
N ASP A 190 -3.87 38.37 5.68
CA ASP A 190 -3.40 39.61 6.30
C ASP A 190 -1.95 39.54 6.82
N GLN A 191 -1.42 38.33 7.07
CA GLN A 191 -0.03 38.13 7.51
C GLN A 191 1.00 38.23 6.38
N LEU A 192 0.56 38.21 5.12
CA LEU A 192 1.40 38.11 3.91
C LEU A 192 1.08 39.24 2.88
N ALA A 193 0.02 40.02 3.13
CA ALA A 193 -0.52 41.08 2.25
C ALA A 193 0.23 42.42 2.40
N CYS A 194 1.47 42.47 1.92
CA CYS A 194 2.37 43.59 2.17
C CYS A 194 1.90 44.94 1.58
N GLU A 195 1.28 44.96 0.40
CA GLU A 195 0.74 46.18 -0.21
C GLU A 195 -0.41 46.75 0.64
N LYS A 196 -1.34 45.90 1.10
CA LYS A 196 -2.44 46.25 2.00
C LYS A 196 -1.95 46.84 3.33
N PHE A 197 -0.84 46.33 3.86
CA PHE A 197 -0.22 46.83 5.10
C PHE A 197 0.84 47.93 4.86
N GLY A 198 0.82 48.59 3.70
CA GLY A 198 1.51 49.86 3.48
C GLY A 198 2.87 49.79 2.80
N ARG A 199 3.30 48.61 2.32
CA ARG A 199 4.54 48.46 1.55
C ARG A 199 4.40 49.16 0.19
N LYS A 200 5.40 49.98 -0.18
CA LYS A 200 5.37 50.80 -1.41
C LYS A 200 6.34 50.33 -2.49
N ASP A 201 7.40 49.63 -2.10
CA ASP A 201 8.50 49.14 -2.94
C ASP A 201 8.16 47.80 -3.61
N LEU A 202 7.07 47.73 -4.37
CA LEU A 202 6.51 46.48 -4.90
C LEU A 202 7.40 45.73 -5.93
N SER A 203 8.60 46.22 -6.23
CA SER A 203 9.52 45.62 -7.21
C SER A 203 9.98 44.19 -6.88
N TYR A 204 9.90 43.78 -5.60
CA TYR A 204 10.18 42.40 -5.18
C TYR A 204 9.24 41.37 -5.85
N GLN A 205 8.04 41.82 -6.27
CA GLN A 205 7.02 40.99 -6.94
C GLN A 205 7.38 40.65 -8.39
N ASN A 206 8.27 41.42 -9.02
CA ASN A 206 8.62 41.28 -10.44
C ASN A 206 9.79 40.33 -10.71
N TRP A 207 10.30 39.63 -9.69
CA TRP A 207 11.41 38.69 -9.86
C TRP A 207 10.90 37.27 -10.17
N ARG A 208 11.47 36.64 -11.19
CA ARG A 208 11.22 35.25 -11.57
C ARG A 208 12.49 34.40 -11.49
N TRP A 209 12.32 33.13 -11.12
CA TRP A 209 13.41 32.16 -11.15
C TRP A 209 13.65 31.65 -12.58
N GLN A 210 14.91 31.55 -12.97
CA GLN A 210 15.39 31.02 -14.25
C GLN A 210 16.44 29.93 -13.98
N PRO A 211 16.10 28.63 -14.16
CA PRO A 211 17.09 27.57 -14.11
C PRO A 211 18.15 27.72 -15.20
N HIS A 212 19.41 27.33 -14.93
CA HIS A 212 20.49 27.45 -15.93
C HIS A 212 20.29 26.52 -17.14
N GLN A 213 19.62 25.38 -16.94
CA GLN A 213 19.57 24.28 -17.91
C GLN A 213 18.26 24.23 -18.72
N CYS A 214 17.23 24.98 -18.34
CA CYS A 214 15.97 25.05 -19.09
C CYS A 214 15.08 26.21 -18.64
N ASP A 215 14.18 26.63 -19.53
CA ASP A 215 13.11 27.57 -19.19
C ASP A 215 11.97 26.89 -18.43
N LEU A 216 11.46 27.60 -17.42
CA LEU A 216 10.22 27.24 -16.74
C LEU A 216 9.02 27.80 -17.52
N PRO A 217 8.02 26.97 -17.90
CA PRO A 217 6.82 27.48 -18.54
C PRO A 217 6.08 28.48 -17.62
N ARG A 218 5.32 29.39 -18.21
CA ARG A 218 4.42 30.27 -17.46
C ARG A 218 3.38 29.41 -16.72
N PHE A 219 3.06 29.79 -15.49
CA PHE A 219 2.03 29.10 -14.71
C PHE A 219 0.67 29.19 -15.43
N ASN A 220 -0.10 28.10 -15.40
CA ASN A 220 -1.44 28.01 -15.98
C ASN A 220 -2.37 27.36 -14.94
N ALA A 221 -3.23 28.17 -14.35
CA ALA A 221 -4.16 27.78 -13.29
C ALA A 221 -5.13 26.68 -13.75
N THR A 222 -5.78 26.84 -14.91
CA THR A 222 -6.70 25.85 -15.49
C THR A 222 -6.00 24.50 -15.72
N ALA A 223 -4.76 24.52 -16.23
CA ALA A 223 -4.00 23.29 -16.46
C ALA A 223 -3.55 22.59 -15.15
N LEU A 224 -3.43 23.33 -14.03
CA LEU A 224 -3.25 22.72 -12.70
C LEU A 224 -4.58 22.17 -12.16
N LEU A 225 -5.66 22.94 -12.24
CA LEU A 225 -6.98 22.54 -11.76
C LEU A 225 -7.51 21.29 -12.49
N GLU A 226 -7.27 21.15 -13.79
CA GLU A 226 -7.55 19.92 -14.54
C GLU A 226 -6.73 18.71 -14.06
N ARG A 227 -5.48 18.92 -13.63
CA ARG A 227 -4.64 17.84 -13.06
C ARG A 227 -5.09 17.44 -11.66
N LEU A 228 -5.66 18.39 -10.92
CA LEU A 228 -6.28 18.22 -9.61
C LEU A 228 -7.75 17.80 -9.68
N ARG A 229 -8.33 17.61 -10.88
CA ARG A 229 -9.73 17.23 -11.04
C ARG A 229 -10.02 15.90 -10.33
N ASN A 230 -11.03 15.90 -9.45
CA ASN A 230 -11.37 14.79 -8.54
C ASN A 230 -10.26 14.40 -7.54
N LYS A 231 -9.38 15.33 -7.13
CA LYS A 231 -8.22 15.04 -6.27
C LYS A 231 -8.02 16.04 -5.14
N ARG A 232 -7.26 15.60 -4.13
CA ARG A 232 -6.85 16.40 -2.96
C ARG A 232 -5.35 16.70 -3.01
N LEU A 233 -5.00 17.99 -2.96
CA LEU A 233 -3.65 18.49 -2.73
C LEU A 233 -3.57 19.04 -1.31
N VAL A 234 -2.74 18.46 -0.45
CA VAL A 234 -2.60 18.86 0.96
C VAL A 234 -1.17 19.33 1.25
N PHE A 235 -1.04 20.55 1.73
CA PHE A 235 0.18 21.11 2.32
C PHE A 235 0.19 20.79 3.81
N VAL A 236 1.34 20.33 4.33
CA VAL A 236 1.49 19.86 5.70
C VAL A 236 2.76 20.44 6.31
N GLY A 237 2.64 21.27 7.35
CA GLY A 237 3.82 21.79 8.01
C GLY A 237 3.61 23.03 8.87
N ASP A 238 4.64 23.87 8.89
CA ASP A 238 4.70 25.11 9.66
C ASP A 238 4.08 26.33 8.92
N SER A 239 4.27 27.53 9.47
CA SER A 239 3.69 28.77 8.94
C SER A 239 4.22 29.18 7.57
N LEU A 240 5.38 28.67 7.13
CA LEU A 240 5.94 28.93 5.81
C LEU A 240 5.29 28.05 4.74
N ASN A 241 4.95 26.81 5.10
CA ASN A 241 4.15 25.93 4.25
C ASN A 241 2.68 26.40 4.17
N ARG A 242 2.15 27.01 5.23
CA ARG A 242 0.89 27.78 5.14
C ARG A 242 0.99 28.94 4.15
N GLY A 243 2.10 29.68 4.14
CA GLY A 243 2.35 30.74 3.15
C GLY A 243 2.39 30.21 1.72
N GLN A 244 3.03 29.06 1.50
CA GLN A 244 3.03 28.36 0.22
C GLN A 244 1.61 27.91 -0.20
N TRP A 245 0.78 27.42 0.72
CA TRP A 245 -0.62 27.10 0.44
C TRP A 245 -1.44 28.35 0.06
N VAL A 246 -1.30 29.48 0.77
CA VAL A 246 -1.98 30.74 0.40
C VAL A 246 -1.57 31.17 -1.02
N SER A 247 -0.28 31.08 -1.36
CA SER A 247 0.20 31.30 -2.73
C SER A 247 -0.48 30.39 -3.75
N MET A 248 -0.60 29.08 -3.46
CA MET A 248 -1.30 28.14 -4.35
C MET A 248 -2.76 28.51 -4.56
N VAL A 249 -3.47 28.86 -3.47
CA VAL A 249 -4.87 29.30 -3.54
C VAL A 249 -4.98 30.55 -4.40
N CYS A 250 -4.15 31.57 -4.16
CA CYS A 250 -4.15 32.80 -4.96
C CYS A 250 -3.81 32.58 -6.45
N LEU A 251 -2.91 31.65 -6.75
CA LEU A 251 -2.55 31.27 -8.13
C LEU A 251 -3.72 30.64 -8.90
N VAL A 252 -4.64 29.92 -8.23
CA VAL A 252 -5.83 29.34 -8.87
C VAL A 252 -7.09 30.18 -8.70
N ASP A 253 -7.10 31.14 -7.76
CA ASP A 253 -8.28 31.91 -7.36
C ASP A 253 -8.95 32.66 -8.52
N SER A 254 -8.15 33.29 -9.38
CA SER A 254 -8.62 34.07 -10.52
C SER A 254 -9.16 33.22 -11.68
N ALA A 255 -8.88 31.92 -11.70
CA ALA A 255 -9.34 30.99 -12.73
C ALA A 255 -10.66 30.29 -12.38
N ILE A 256 -11.23 30.55 -11.20
CA ILE A 256 -12.47 29.94 -10.71
C ILE A 256 -13.50 31.02 -10.38
N SER A 257 -14.71 30.85 -10.91
CA SER A 257 -15.85 31.74 -10.62
C SER A 257 -16.14 31.82 -9.12
N PRO A 258 -16.44 33.01 -8.53
CA PRO A 258 -16.77 33.17 -7.11
C PRO A 258 -17.87 32.24 -6.59
N LYS A 259 -18.82 31.81 -7.43
CA LYS A 259 -19.89 30.88 -7.04
C LYS A 259 -19.46 29.40 -6.98
N LEU A 260 -18.29 29.08 -7.53
CA LEU A 260 -17.76 27.71 -7.70
C LEU A 260 -16.51 27.46 -6.84
N LYS A 261 -16.18 28.37 -5.93
CA LYS A 261 -15.09 28.24 -4.96
C LYS A 261 -15.57 28.53 -3.54
N SER A 262 -14.96 27.85 -2.57
CA SER A 262 -15.27 28.05 -1.15
C SER A 262 -14.05 27.74 -0.27
N MET A 263 -13.95 28.42 0.86
CA MET A 263 -12.97 28.12 1.92
C MET A 263 -13.71 27.55 3.13
N GLN A 264 -13.22 26.43 3.65
CA GLN A 264 -13.70 25.84 4.90
C GLN A 264 -12.55 25.72 5.89
N THR A 265 -12.85 25.88 7.18
CA THR A 265 -11.90 25.69 8.28
C THR A 265 -12.48 24.64 9.23
N LYS A 266 -11.70 23.61 9.56
CA LYS A 266 -12.08 22.51 10.43
C LYS A 266 -11.09 22.35 11.58
N PHE A 267 -11.45 21.55 12.59
CA PHE A 267 -10.60 21.17 13.72
C PHE A 267 -9.93 22.39 14.41
N ASN A 268 -10.75 23.35 14.85
CA ASN A 268 -10.30 24.59 15.51
C ASN A 268 -9.24 25.43 14.74
N GLY A 269 -9.18 25.31 13.41
CA GLY A 269 -8.19 26.00 12.58
C GLY A 269 -7.06 25.13 12.05
N SER A 270 -6.94 23.89 12.52
CA SER A 270 -5.80 23.02 12.14
C SER A 270 -5.88 22.54 10.70
N LEU A 271 -7.07 22.53 10.07
CA LEU A 271 -7.26 22.19 8.66
C LEU A 271 -8.03 23.28 7.92
N HIS A 272 -7.41 23.85 6.88
CA HIS A 272 -8.06 24.74 5.93
C HIS A 272 -8.25 24.02 4.58
N ILE A 273 -9.43 24.14 3.98
CA ILE A 273 -9.82 23.47 2.74
C ILE A 273 -10.34 24.52 1.75
N PHE A 274 -9.55 24.85 0.73
CA PHE A 274 -10.05 25.54 -0.45
C PHE A 274 -10.62 24.50 -1.42
N LYS A 275 -11.90 24.63 -1.77
CA LYS A 275 -12.60 23.73 -2.70
C LYS A 275 -12.94 24.44 -4.00
N ALA A 276 -12.52 23.86 -5.13
CA ALA A 276 -12.90 24.26 -6.48
C ALA A 276 -13.97 23.29 -7.01
N THR A 277 -15.24 23.68 -6.89
CA THR A 277 -16.41 22.82 -7.11
C THR A 277 -16.51 22.30 -8.55
N GLU A 278 -16.21 23.14 -9.55
CA GLU A 278 -16.20 22.79 -10.98
C GLU A 278 -15.21 21.67 -11.34
N TYR A 279 -14.11 21.59 -10.58
CA TYR A 279 -13.06 20.59 -10.77
C TYR A 279 -13.21 19.42 -9.79
N ASN A 280 -14.16 19.50 -8.84
CA ASN A 280 -14.25 18.60 -7.69
C ASN A 280 -12.87 18.40 -7.03
N ALA A 281 -12.13 19.50 -6.86
CA ALA A 281 -10.74 19.51 -6.42
C ALA A 281 -10.60 20.28 -5.10
N THR A 282 -9.64 19.88 -4.26
CA THR A 282 -9.28 20.62 -3.04
C THR A 282 -7.80 20.97 -2.98
N VAL A 283 -7.53 22.15 -2.41
CA VAL A 283 -6.19 22.64 -2.07
C VAL A 283 -6.22 22.97 -0.58
N GLU A 284 -5.56 22.15 0.22
CA GLU A 284 -5.73 22.09 1.67
C GLU A 284 -4.41 22.43 2.38
N PHE A 285 -4.52 22.94 3.60
CA PHE A 285 -3.38 23.11 4.51
C PHE A 285 -3.72 22.50 5.87
N TYR A 286 -2.84 21.61 6.36
CA TYR A 286 -2.89 21.10 7.71
C TYR A 286 -1.71 21.62 8.53
N TRP A 287 -2.04 22.13 9.72
CA TRP A 287 -1.09 22.63 10.71
C TRP A 287 -0.44 21.47 11.48
N ALA A 288 0.80 21.15 11.13
CA ALA A 288 1.63 20.19 11.85
C ALA A 288 3.09 20.70 11.83
N PRO A 289 3.40 21.74 12.61
CA PRO A 289 4.62 22.53 12.42
C PRO A 289 5.91 21.74 12.72
N LEU A 290 5.82 20.68 13.53
CA LEU A 290 6.90 19.73 13.83
C LEU A 290 6.65 18.34 13.19
N LEU A 291 5.67 18.21 12.30
CA LEU A 291 5.14 16.96 11.71
C LEU A 291 4.52 15.98 12.74
N VAL A 292 5.32 15.53 13.70
CA VAL A 292 4.90 14.75 14.87
C VAL A 292 4.08 15.60 15.85
N GLU A 293 3.36 14.93 16.77
CA GLU A 293 2.54 15.57 17.80
C GLU A 293 3.38 16.45 18.75
N SER A 294 2.83 17.60 19.14
CA SER A 294 3.52 18.56 19.99
C SER A 294 2.55 19.39 20.85
N ASN A 295 3.08 20.05 21.88
CA ASN A 295 2.30 21.08 22.59
C ASN A 295 2.02 22.33 21.72
N SER A 296 2.57 22.40 20.50
CA SER A 296 2.45 23.53 19.58
C SER A 296 1.50 23.25 18.39
N ASP A 297 0.68 22.19 18.48
CA ASP A 297 -0.30 21.77 17.46
C ASP A 297 -1.57 22.64 17.43
N ASP A 298 -1.76 23.57 18.38
CA ASP A 298 -2.88 24.52 18.36
C ASP A 298 -2.56 25.68 17.39
N PRO A 299 -3.32 25.88 16.30
CA PRO A 299 -3.03 26.89 15.27
C PRO A 299 -3.14 28.35 15.77
N VAL A 300 -3.64 28.57 17.00
CA VAL A 300 -3.73 29.87 17.68
C VAL A 300 -2.74 29.93 18.85
N ASN A 301 -2.76 28.94 19.75
CA ASN A 301 -2.05 28.96 21.05
C ASN A 301 -0.68 28.23 21.04
N HIS A 302 0.03 28.26 19.91
CA HIS A 302 1.30 27.54 19.69
C HIS A 302 2.58 28.29 20.09
N ARG A 303 2.46 29.52 20.61
CA ARG A 303 3.59 30.39 20.96
C ARG A 303 4.04 30.12 22.40
N LEU A 304 4.59 28.93 22.60
CA LEU A 304 5.02 28.47 23.94
C LEU A 304 6.52 28.70 24.15
N PRO A 305 6.95 29.13 25.36
CA PRO A 305 8.36 29.29 25.69
C PRO A 305 9.08 27.94 25.58
N ASP A 306 8.48 26.87 26.13
CA ASP A 306 8.96 25.50 26.02
C ASP A 306 8.15 24.73 24.97
N ARG A 307 8.83 24.22 23.95
CA ARG A 307 8.25 23.31 22.95
C ARG A 307 8.49 21.87 23.40
N ILE A 308 7.42 21.10 23.46
CA ILE A 308 7.44 19.68 23.84
C ILE A 308 7.02 18.86 22.62
N VAL A 309 7.84 17.87 22.26
CA VAL A 309 7.69 17.05 21.05
C VAL A 309 7.47 15.59 21.45
N ARG A 310 6.44 14.95 20.90
CA ARG A 310 6.18 13.51 21.03
C ARG A 310 6.71 12.81 19.79
N VAL A 311 8.04 12.64 19.71
CA VAL A 311 8.74 12.14 18.51
C VAL A 311 8.25 10.78 17.98
N GLN A 312 7.57 9.97 18.80
CA GLN A 312 7.00 8.68 18.41
C GLN A 312 5.51 8.72 18.02
N ALA A 313 4.89 9.90 17.94
CA ALA A 313 3.45 10.04 17.67
C ALA A 313 3.19 11.00 16.50
N ILE A 314 2.44 10.56 15.51
CA ILE A 314 2.10 11.35 14.30
C ILE A 314 0.67 11.12 13.81
N GLU A 315 0.00 10.07 14.30
CA GLU A 315 -1.25 9.54 13.75
C GLU A 315 -2.44 10.49 13.93
N LYS A 316 -2.46 11.27 15.03
CA LYS A 316 -3.45 12.33 15.27
C LYS A 316 -3.47 13.37 14.14
N HIS A 317 -2.30 13.68 13.58
CA HIS A 317 -2.17 14.56 12.41
C HIS A 317 -2.44 13.79 11.13
N ALA A 318 -1.84 12.61 11.00
CA ALA A 318 -1.72 11.94 9.73
C ALA A 318 -3.06 11.46 9.13
N ARG A 319 -4.02 11.08 10.00
CA ARG A 319 -5.41 10.74 9.63
C ARG A 319 -6.13 11.79 8.77
N HIS A 320 -5.66 13.05 8.75
CA HIS A 320 -6.27 14.13 7.99
C HIS A 320 -5.76 14.22 6.54
N TRP A 321 -4.64 13.55 6.22
CA TRP A 321 -3.95 13.64 4.94
C TRP A 321 -3.63 12.29 4.27
N THR A 322 -3.81 11.14 4.95
CA THR A 322 -3.46 9.80 4.44
C THR A 322 -3.97 9.49 3.03
N ASP A 323 -5.19 9.88 2.71
CA ASP A 323 -5.87 9.56 1.44
C ASP A 323 -5.60 10.57 0.31
N ALA A 324 -4.79 11.61 0.54
CA ALA A 324 -4.53 12.65 -0.46
C ALA A 324 -3.81 12.14 -1.72
N ASP A 325 -4.05 12.79 -2.86
CA ASP A 325 -3.38 12.50 -4.12
C ASP A 325 -2.01 13.20 -4.22
N PHE A 326 -1.85 14.33 -3.53
CA PHE A 326 -0.61 15.08 -3.47
C PHE A 326 -0.36 15.56 -2.03
N LEU A 327 0.79 15.20 -1.47
CA LEU A 327 1.23 15.66 -0.15
C LEU A 327 2.49 16.51 -0.29
N VAL A 328 2.46 17.71 0.27
CA VAL A 328 3.59 18.65 0.25
C VAL A 328 3.98 18.97 1.69
N PHE A 329 4.96 18.22 2.20
CA PHE A 329 5.47 18.33 3.57
C PHE A 329 6.51 19.45 3.70
N ASN A 330 6.60 20.02 4.90
CA ASN A 330 7.65 20.95 5.30
C ASN A 330 7.75 21.00 6.83
N SER A 331 8.96 21.09 7.38
CA SER A 331 9.15 21.46 8.78
C SER A 331 10.60 21.88 9.00
N TYR A 332 10.81 23.14 9.38
CA TYR A 332 12.17 23.68 9.62
C TYR A 332 12.22 24.74 10.72
N LEU A 333 11.45 25.82 10.56
CA LEU A 333 11.64 27.07 11.30
C LEU A 333 11.60 26.88 12.82
N TRP A 334 10.78 25.92 13.27
CA TRP A 334 10.41 25.73 14.67
C TRP A 334 11.36 24.85 15.46
N TRP A 335 12.22 24.11 14.74
CA TRP A 335 13.28 23.30 15.32
C TRP A 335 14.48 24.13 15.76
N ARG A 336 14.69 25.33 15.21
CA ARG A 336 15.88 26.18 15.45
C ARG A 336 16.00 26.66 16.91
N ARG A 337 16.47 25.75 17.76
CA ARG A 337 16.77 25.86 19.19
C ARG A 337 17.99 24.98 19.49
N ASP A 338 18.69 25.24 20.58
CA ASP A 338 19.88 24.44 20.93
C ASP A 338 19.48 23.05 21.45
N GLN A 339 18.41 22.98 22.26
CA GLN A 339 17.83 21.75 22.81
C GLN A 339 16.30 21.75 22.68
N MET A 340 15.71 20.57 22.81
CA MET A 340 14.30 20.28 22.57
C MET A 340 13.77 19.29 23.62
N ASN A 341 12.69 19.67 24.32
CA ASN A 341 12.02 18.78 25.27
C ASN A 341 11.26 17.67 24.53
N VAL A 342 11.64 16.42 24.77
CA VAL A 342 11.00 15.22 24.24
C VAL A 342 10.15 14.56 25.33
N LEU A 343 8.88 14.34 25.03
CA LEU A 343 7.96 13.58 25.88
C LEU A 343 7.88 12.13 25.38
N TRP A 344 8.19 11.19 26.26
CA TRP A 344 8.03 9.76 26.06
C TRP A 344 6.78 9.27 26.81
N GLY A 345 5.92 8.50 26.13
CA GLY A 345 4.63 8.03 26.67
C GLY A 345 3.43 8.94 26.30
N SER A 346 2.35 8.84 27.08
CA SER A 346 1.19 9.75 27.02
C SER A 346 1.24 10.73 28.19
N SER A 347 0.75 11.95 27.98
CA SER A 347 0.71 13.00 29.02
C SER A 347 -0.21 12.68 30.20
N GLU A 348 -1.06 11.65 30.06
CA GLU A 348 -2.04 11.22 31.06
C GLU A 348 -1.58 9.98 31.85
N SER A 349 -0.39 9.42 31.55
CA SER A 349 0.17 8.31 32.33
C SER A 349 1.07 8.79 33.47
N SER A 350 1.18 7.98 34.52
CA SER A 350 2.16 8.15 35.62
C SER A 350 3.62 8.10 35.16
N ASP A 351 3.85 7.62 33.94
CA ASP A 351 5.15 7.22 33.41
C ASP A 351 5.66 8.21 32.34
N ALA A 352 5.07 9.42 32.28
CA ALA A 352 5.43 10.49 31.36
C ALA A 352 6.86 11.00 31.63
N ILE A 353 7.83 10.61 30.81
CA ILE A 353 9.23 11.02 30.94
C ILE A 353 9.52 12.17 29.98
N TYR A 354 9.90 13.32 30.55
CA TYR A 354 10.46 14.45 29.81
C TYR A 354 11.99 14.35 29.79
N LYS A 355 12.60 14.58 28.63
CA LYS A 355 14.05 14.72 28.47
C LYS A 355 14.37 15.88 27.57
N ASP A 356 15.32 16.71 27.98
CA ASP A 356 15.92 17.69 27.08
C ASP A 356 16.98 16.97 26.22
N VAL A 357 16.94 17.22 24.90
CA VAL A 357 17.73 16.49 23.90
C VAL A 357 18.21 17.45 22.81
N GLU A 358 19.41 17.21 22.28
CA GLU A 358 19.98 17.99 21.17
C GLU A 358 19.05 18.03 19.96
N MET A 359 18.80 19.24 19.47
CA MET A 359 17.85 19.54 18.39
C MET A 359 18.00 18.63 17.17
N PHE A 360 19.23 18.46 16.66
CA PHE A 360 19.48 17.63 15.46
C PHE A 360 19.01 16.19 15.66
N ARG A 361 19.20 15.64 16.87
CA ARG A 361 18.77 14.28 17.20
C ARG A 361 17.25 14.18 17.30
N VAL A 362 16.58 15.19 17.87
CA VAL A 362 15.10 15.22 17.90
C VAL A 362 14.51 15.38 16.49
N TYR A 363 15.12 16.19 15.64
CA TYR A 363 14.72 16.38 14.25
C TYR A 363 14.91 15.09 13.43
N GLU A 364 16.05 14.42 13.57
CA GLU A 364 16.31 13.10 12.97
C GLU A 364 15.27 12.07 13.41
N MET A 365 14.93 12.02 14.71
CA MET A 365 13.91 11.10 15.22
C MET A 365 12.51 11.41 14.69
N ALA A 366 12.13 12.68 14.59
CA ALA A 366 10.84 13.07 14.02
C ALA A 366 10.75 12.78 12.51
N LEU A 367 11.84 13.00 11.76
CA LEU A 367 11.95 12.60 10.35
C LEU A 367 11.91 11.08 10.18
N GLN A 368 12.53 10.32 11.08
CA GLN A 368 12.46 8.86 11.07
C GLN A 368 11.01 8.39 11.24
N THR A 369 10.30 8.85 12.27
CA THR A 369 8.88 8.53 12.52
C THR A 369 7.97 8.97 11.38
N TRP A 370 8.19 10.16 10.81
CA TRP A 370 7.47 10.60 9.60
C TRP A 370 7.75 9.68 8.41
N SER A 371 8.99 9.26 8.20
CA SER A 371 9.38 8.38 7.09
C SER A 371 8.77 6.98 7.23
N ASP A 372 8.81 6.41 8.44
CA ASP A 372 8.28 5.07 8.72
C ASP A 372 6.74 5.08 8.62
N TRP A 373 6.10 6.17 9.07
CA TRP A 373 4.67 6.36 8.88
C TRP A 373 4.30 6.46 7.39
N LEU A 374 5.03 7.25 6.59
CA LEU A 374 4.78 7.38 5.16
C LEU A 374 4.99 6.07 4.39
N GLU A 375 6.02 5.31 4.77
CA GLU A 375 6.32 4.01 4.17
C GLU A 375 5.12 3.07 4.23
N VAL A 376 4.47 3.01 5.39
CA VAL A 376 3.34 2.12 5.71
C VAL A 376 2.02 2.64 5.16
N HIS A 377 1.69 3.92 5.39
CA HIS A 377 0.32 4.41 5.26
C HIS A 377 0.00 5.09 3.92
N VAL A 378 1.00 5.45 3.10
CA VAL A 378 0.76 6.15 1.84
C VAL A 378 0.75 5.19 0.63
N ASN A 379 -0.34 5.24 -0.14
CA ASN A 379 -0.45 4.51 -1.39
C ASN A 379 0.49 5.08 -2.47
N ARG A 380 1.64 4.44 -2.62
CA ARG A 380 2.74 4.80 -3.54
C ARG A 380 2.33 4.88 -5.03
N THR A 381 1.23 4.21 -5.41
CA THR A 381 0.72 4.23 -6.78
C THR A 381 -0.18 5.44 -7.06
N LYS A 382 -0.97 5.84 -6.05
CA LYS A 382 -1.89 7.00 -6.10
C LYS A 382 -1.15 8.30 -5.80
N THR A 383 -0.57 8.40 -4.62
CA THR A 383 -0.13 9.65 -4.01
C THR A 383 1.24 10.08 -4.55
N LYS A 384 1.41 11.38 -4.78
CA LYS A 384 2.71 12.00 -5.05
C LYS A 384 3.18 12.79 -3.84
N LEU A 385 4.38 12.47 -3.39
CA LEU A 385 4.99 13.00 -2.20
C LEU A 385 6.04 14.04 -2.55
N PHE A 386 5.98 15.18 -1.85
CA PHE A 386 6.96 16.25 -1.96
C PHE A 386 7.42 16.66 -0.55
N PHE A 387 8.69 17.01 -0.42
CA PHE A 387 9.22 17.64 0.79
C PHE A 387 9.87 18.97 0.43
N VAL A 388 9.38 20.06 0.98
CA VAL A 388 9.89 21.41 0.78
C VAL A 388 11.04 21.65 1.73
N SER A 389 12.22 21.92 1.17
CA SER A 389 13.42 22.19 1.96
C SER A 389 13.26 23.45 2.81
N MET A 390 14.24 23.71 3.68
CA MET A 390 14.23 24.88 4.56
C MET A 390 14.05 26.19 3.77
N SER A 391 13.10 27.00 4.23
CA SER A 391 13.01 28.40 3.84
C SER A 391 13.92 29.22 4.77
N PRO A 392 14.78 30.09 4.22
CA PRO A 392 15.76 30.87 4.97
C PRO A 392 15.13 32.03 5.75
N THR A 393 15.94 32.69 6.58
CA THR A 393 15.54 33.86 7.37
C THR A 393 16.61 34.95 7.29
N HIS A 394 16.22 36.18 7.02
CA HIS A 394 17.15 37.30 6.80
C HIS A 394 17.22 38.22 8.03
N GLN A 395 17.68 37.68 9.16
CA GLN A 395 17.64 38.34 10.47
C GLN A 395 18.81 39.32 10.74
N SER A 396 19.91 39.24 9.96
CA SER A 396 21.12 40.03 10.19
C SER A 396 21.70 40.53 8.87
N ALA A 397 21.66 41.84 8.62
CA ALA A 397 22.12 42.42 7.36
C ALA A 397 23.62 42.25 7.12
N LYS A 398 24.40 42.06 8.19
CA LYS A 398 25.82 41.74 8.14
C LYS A 398 26.14 40.48 7.31
N GLU A 399 25.21 39.53 7.21
CA GLU A 399 25.41 38.29 6.42
C GLU A 399 25.57 38.58 4.92
N TRP A 400 24.98 39.66 4.41
CA TRP A 400 25.08 40.09 3.01
C TRP A 400 25.75 41.48 2.85
N GLY A 401 26.59 41.87 3.81
CA GLY A 401 27.42 43.08 3.74
C GLY A 401 26.73 44.39 4.18
N GLY A 402 25.56 44.32 4.81
CA GLY A 402 24.87 45.47 5.43
C GLY A 402 25.39 45.83 6.83
N GLU A 403 24.80 46.86 7.44
CA GLU A 403 25.23 47.38 8.74
C GLU A 403 24.86 46.46 9.93
N SER A 404 25.67 46.52 10.99
CA SER A 404 25.47 45.71 12.20
C SER A 404 24.27 46.21 13.01
N GLY A 405 23.28 45.34 13.21
CA GLY A 405 22.02 45.68 13.87
C GLY A 405 20.85 45.94 12.90
N GLU A 406 21.11 45.97 11.60
CA GLU A 406 20.07 45.99 10.57
C GLU A 406 19.66 44.56 10.14
N ASN A 407 18.53 44.47 9.44
CA ASN A 407 17.93 43.23 8.94
C ASN A 407 17.15 43.50 7.64
N CYS A 408 16.26 42.59 7.24
CA CYS A 408 15.46 42.70 6.02
C CYS A 408 14.63 43.99 5.84
N TYR A 409 14.42 44.82 6.87
CA TYR A 409 13.51 45.98 6.80
C TYR A 409 13.79 46.98 5.66
N LYS A 410 15.07 47.32 5.42
CA LYS A 410 15.46 48.30 4.38
C LYS A 410 15.71 47.64 3.01
N GLU A 411 15.56 46.33 2.91
CA GLU A 411 15.99 45.58 1.74
C GLU A 411 14.97 45.66 0.61
N THR A 412 15.43 46.16 -0.55
CA THR A 412 14.61 46.39 -1.76
C THR A 412 15.15 45.68 -3.00
N LYS A 413 16.28 44.96 -2.87
CA LYS A 413 16.95 44.22 -3.94
C LYS A 413 17.44 42.85 -3.44
N PRO A 414 17.41 41.81 -4.29
CA PRO A 414 17.99 40.52 -3.95
C PRO A 414 19.52 40.57 -3.83
N ILE A 415 20.08 39.54 -3.22
CA ILE A 415 21.51 39.22 -3.28
C ILE A 415 21.83 38.75 -4.70
N THR A 416 22.98 39.18 -5.23
CA THR A 416 23.41 38.91 -6.61
C THR A 416 24.68 38.06 -6.69
N GLU A 417 25.33 37.78 -5.56
CA GLU A 417 26.45 36.86 -5.44
C GLU A 417 25.98 35.42 -5.68
N GLU A 418 26.46 34.80 -6.75
CA GLU A 418 26.09 33.43 -7.13
C GLU A 418 26.71 32.42 -6.15
N GLY A 419 25.90 31.51 -5.62
CA GLY A 419 26.33 30.53 -4.62
C GLY A 419 26.14 30.98 -3.17
N TYR A 420 25.66 32.21 -2.91
CA TYR A 420 25.40 32.73 -1.56
C TYR A 420 24.58 31.76 -0.69
N TRP A 421 24.96 31.67 0.58
CA TRP A 421 24.35 30.81 1.59
C TRP A 421 24.40 31.49 2.97
N GLY A 422 23.25 31.90 3.50
CA GLY A 422 23.14 32.53 4.82
C GLY A 422 23.37 31.55 5.97
N ASN A 423 23.74 32.09 7.13
CA ASN A 423 23.98 31.32 8.35
C ASN A 423 22.66 30.80 8.97
N GLY A 424 21.52 31.41 8.60
CA GLY A 424 20.18 30.99 9.02
C GLY A 424 19.65 29.69 8.40
N SER A 425 20.36 29.10 7.44
CA SER A 425 20.03 27.83 6.76
C SER A 425 21.07 26.75 7.06
N ASP A 426 20.80 25.83 7.98
CA ASP A 426 21.79 24.84 8.42
C ASP A 426 21.95 23.64 7.44
N PRO A 427 23.12 23.46 6.79
CA PRO A 427 23.34 22.31 5.89
C PRO A 427 23.30 20.94 6.59
N LYS A 428 23.42 20.87 7.93
CA LYS A 428 23.19 19.63 8.70
C LYS A 428 21.71 19.23 8.68
N MET A 429 20.80 20.17 8.94
CA MET A 429 19.35 19.88 8.89
C MET A 429 18.92 19.52 7.47
N LEU A 430 19.50 20.14 6.43
CA LEU A 430 19.23 19.76 5.04
C LEU A 430 19.64 18.30 4.78
N ARG A 431 20.84 17.90 5.22
CA ARG A 431 21.33 16.52 5.08
C ARG A 431 20.52 15.49 5.87
N LEU A 432 19.96 15.85 7.03
CA LEU A 432 19.04 14.97 7.75
C LEU A 432 17.75 14.71 6.96
N VAL A 433 17.21 15.73 6.28
CA VAL A 433 16.09 15.55 5.34
C VAL A 433 16.54 14.67 4.17
N GLU A 434 17.64 14.98 3.49
CA GLU A 434 18.16 14.21 2.35
C GLU A 434 18.35 12.72 2.70
N ASN A 435 18.96 12.42 3.86
CA ASN A 435 19.11 11.05 4.37
C ASN A 435 17.77 10.33 4.57
N ALA A 436 16.75 11.01 5.13
CA ALA A 436 15.43 10.44 5.30
C ALA A 436 14.73 10.18 3.95
N LEU A 437 14.89 11.08 2.98
CA LEU A 437 14.33 10.91 1.63
C LEU A 437 15.03 9.77 0.85
N ASP A 438 16.36 9.67 0.92
CA ASP A 438 17.09 8.56 0.30
C ASP A 438 16.79 7.23 1.01
N GLY A 439 16.61 7.22 2.33
CA GLY A 439 16.14 6.05 3.08
C GLY A 439 14.74 5.58 2.65
N LEU A 440 13.81 6.51 2.38
CA LEU A 440 12.50 6.19 1.79
C LEU A 440 12.61 5.64 0.36
N LYS A 441 13.50 6.23 -0.44
CA LYS A 441 13.72 5.86 -1.85
C LYS A 441 14.36 4.48 -2.00
N VAL A 442 15.31 4.10 -1.14
CA VAL A 442 15.84 2.73 -1.06
C VAL A 442 14.72 1.74 -0.71
N ARG A 443 13.81 2.13 0.18
CA ARG A 443 12.60 1.36 0.53
C ARG A 443 11.50 1.40 -0.54
N GLY A 444 11.71 2.07 -1.67
CA GLY A 444 10.77 2.12 -2.80
C GLY A 444 9.66 3.17 -2.69
N LEU A 445 9.86 4.23 -1.91
CA LEU A 445 8.96 5.39 -1.83
C LEU A 445 9.69 6.65 -2.34
N ASP A 446 9.32 7.12 -3.53
CA ASP A 446 9.91 8.32 -4.14
C ASP A 446 9.25 9.60 -3.59
N VAL A 447 9.97 10.32 -2.74
CA VAL A 447 9.57 11.65 -2.24
C VAL A 447 10.40 12.71 -2.96
N GLN A 448 9.75 13.56 -3.75
CA GLN A 448 10.45 14.58 -4.50
C GLN A 448 10.81 15.77 -3.59
N MET A 449 12.11 15.95 -3.34
CA MET A 449 12.61 17.16 -2.68
C MET A 449 12.37 18.39 -3.57
N LEU A 450 11.81 19.43 -2.96
CA LEU A 450 11.67 20.76 -3.53
C LEU A 450 12.73 21.63 -2.86
N ASN A 451 13.93 21.64 -3.44
CA ASN A 451 15.09 22.33 -2.88
C ASN A 451 15.00 23.84 -3.16
N ILE A 452 14.20 24.52 -2.34
CA ILE A 452 13.93 25.96 -2.43
C ILE A 452 14.93 26.82 -1.66
N THR A 453 15.89 26.22 -0.94
CA THR A 453 16.70 26.92 0.06
C THR A 453 17.58 27.99 -0.58
N GLN A 454 18.54 27.59 -1.43
CA GLN A 454 19.47 28.55 -2.05
C GLN A 454 18.76 29.58 -2.92
N LEU A 455 17.72 29.18 -3.68
CA LEU A 455 16.97 30.16 -4.48
C LEU A 455 16.22 31.17 -3.60
N SER A 456 15.87 30.83 -2.36
CA SER A 456 15.21 31.76 -1.43
C SER A 456 16.21 32.59 -0.62
N GLU A 457 17.45 32.11 -0.43
CA GLU A 457 18.55 32.85 0.23
C GLU A 457 18.91 34.13 -0.53
N TYR A 458 18.73 34.15 -1.85
CA TYR A 458 18.93 35.39 -2.61
C TYR A 458 17.89 36.49 -2.32
N ARG A 459 16.79 36.20 -1.63
CA ARG A 459 15.56 37.02 -1.63
C ARG A 459 15.32 37.83 -0.36
N LYS A 460 16.37 38.38 0.25
CA LYS A 460 16.29 39.23 1.45
C LYS A 460 15.22 40.34 1.43
N GLU A 461 14.87 40.86 0.25
CA GLU A 461 13.83 41.88 0.08
C GLU A 461 12.39 41.33 0.04
N GLY A 462 12.20 40.02 -0.11
CA GLY A 462 10.88 39.38 -0.28
C GLY A 462 10.05 39.24 1.00
N HIS A 463 10.60 39.58 2.17
CA HIS A 463 9.95 39.45 3.47
C HIS A 463 8.92 40.56 3.76
N PRO A 464 7.85 40.30 4.55
CA PRO A 464 6.92 41.34 5.00
C PRO A 464 7.60 42.44 5.83
N SER A 465 8.63 42.10 6.61
CA SER A 465 9.16 42.99 7.62
C SER A 465 8.03 43.50 8.53
N ILE A 466 7.82 44.81 8.64
CA ILE A 466 6.71 45.41 9.39
C ILE A 466 5.37 45.42 8.62
N TYR A 467 5.38 45.20 7.30
CA TYR A 467 4.23 45.35 6.40
C TYR A 467 3.33 44.10 6.42
N ARG A 468 2.76 43.81 7.58
CA ARG A 468 1.82 42.71 7.79
C ARG A 468 0.91 43.02 8.97
N LYS A 469 -0.18 42.27 9.11
CA LYS A 469 -0.90 42.22 10.38
C LYS A 469 0.01 41.64 11.46
N GLN A 470 0.40 42.51 12.38
CA GLN A 470 0.98 42.15 13.66
C GLN A 470 -0.12 41.57 14.57
N TRP A 471 0.26 40.70 15.50
CA TRP A 471 -0.67 40.09 16.45
C TRP A 471 -1.13 41.09 17.51
N GLU A 472 -0.22 41.98 17.91
CA GLU A 472 -0.49 43.15 18.73
C GLU A 472 -0.20 44.41 17.87
N PRO A 473 -1.03 45.46 17.92
CA PRO A 473 -0.72 46.72 17.24
C PRO A 473 0.58 47.31 17.78
N LEU A 474 1.46 47.77 16.89
CA LEU A 474 2.70 48.44 17.28
C LEU A 474 2.38 49.76 17.99
N THR A 475 3.03 50.04 19.11
CA THR A 475 2.99 51.37 19.74
C THR A 475 3.75 52.40 18.89
N GLU A 476 3.55 53.70 19.13
CA GLU A 476 4.29 54.76 18.41
C GLU A 476 5.81 54.62 18.57
N GLU A 477 6.26 54.22 19.76
CA GLU A 477 7.68 53.94 20.03
C GLU A 477 8.19 52.73 19.21
N GLN A 478 7.41 51.64 19.14
CA GLN A 478 7.76 50.45 18.35
C GLN A 478 7.74 50.74 16.84
N ALA A 479 6.81 51.57 16.37
CA ALA A 479 6.79 52.08 15.00
C ALA A 479 7.98 52.99 14.67
N SER A 480 8.58 53.65 15.68
CA SER A 480 9.80 54.46 15.50
C SER A 480 11.09 53.62 15.38
N ASN A 481 11.07 52.34 15.81
CA ASN A 481 12.17 51.39 15.63
C ASN A 481 11.72 50.14 14.83
N PRO A 482 11.39 50.27 13.53
CA PRO A 482 10.81 49.19 12.73
C PRO A 482 11.72 47.97 12.59
N SER A 483 13.05 48.13 12.71
CA SER A 483 14.00 47.02 12.64
C SER A 483 13.76 45.96 13.73
N THR A 484 13.36 46.34 14.95
CA THR A 484 13.14 45.36 16.04
C THR A 484 11.82 44.58 15.92
N PHE A 485 10.92 45.00 15.02
CA PHE A 485 9.61 44.36 14.77
C PHE A 485 9.46 43.77 13.35
N ALA A 486 10.57 43.73 12.60
CA ALA A 486 10.63 43.20 11.25
C ALA A 486 10.48 41.67 11.21
N ASP A 487 9.43 41.18 10.55
CA ASP A 487 9.31 39.77 10.18
C ASP A 487 10.20 39.45 8.98
N CYS A 488 11.40 38.95 9.27
CA CYS A 488 12.37 38.46 8.28
C CYS A 488 12.34 36.93 8.13
N ILE A 489 11.14 36.33 8.26
CA ILE A 489 10.93 34.87 8.28
C ILE A 489 9.85 34.47 7.27
N HIS A 490 8.68 35.12 7.30
CA HIS A 490 7.58 34.88 6.36
C HIS A 490 7.81 35.63 5.05
N TRP A 491 6.95 35.43 4.04
CA TRP A 491 7.12 36.02 2.70
C TRP A 491 5.92 36.86 2.30
N CYS A 492 6.16 37.99 1.62
CA CYS A 492 5.09 38.73 0.96
C CYS A 492 4.47 37.89 -0.16
N LEU A 493 3.16 38.06 -0.39
CA LEU A 493 2.42 37.47 -1.51
C LEU A 493 1.70 38.55 -2.33
N PRO A 494 1.82 38.58 -3.67
CA PRO A 494 2.66 37.70 -4.51
C PRO A 494 4.15 37.90 -4.23
N GLY A 495 4.98 36.87 -4.47
CA GLY A 495 6.38 36.88 -4.08
C GLY A 495 7.11 35.55 -4.21
N VAL A 496 8.04 35.29 -3.28
CA VAL A 496 8.95 34.12 -3.33
C VAL A 496 8.21 32.77 -3.38
N PRO A 497 7.16 32.51 -2.57
CA PRO A 497 6.44 31.23 -2.61
C PRO A 497 5.77 30.92 -3.96
N ASP A 498 5.44 31.92 -4.77
CA ASP A 498 4.85 31.71 -6.10
C ASP A 498 5.81 30.99 -7.05
N GLN A 499 7.11 31.17 -6.86
CA GLN A 499 8.14 30.48 -7.65
C GLN A 499 8.40 29.07 -7.13
N TRP A 500 8.17 28.82 -5.84
CA TRP A 500 8.25 27.45 -5.29
C TRP A 500 7.32 26.55 -6.10
N GLN A 501 6.07 26.96 -6.35
CA GLN A 501 5.03 26.16 -7.03
C GLN A 501 5.29 25.78 -8.51
N ARG A 502 6.44 26.15 -9.10
CA ARG A 502 6.70 26.03 -10.55
C ARG A 502 7.41 24.74 -10.99
N TRP A 503 7.43 23.69 -10.16
CA TRP A 503 7.99 22.39 -10.55
C TRP A 503 7.15 21.65 -11.61
N LYS A 504 7.79 20.73 -12.35
CA LYS A 504 7.18 20.06 -13.51
C LYS A 504 6.07 19.08 -13.12
N TRP A 505 4.84 19.53 -13.20
CA TRP A 505 3.63 18.70 -13.42
C TRP A 505 3.58 18.02 -14.81
N ASN A 506 4.72 17.92 -15.51
CA ASN A 506 4.81 17.50 -16.90
C ASN A 506 5.59 16.18 -17.03
N LYS A 507 4.89 15.07 -17.29
CA LYS A 507 5.47 13.89 -17.92
C LYS A 507 4.52 13.39 -19.02
N LYS A 508 5.11 13.14 -20.20
CA LYS A 508 4.56 12.59 -21.45
C LYS A 508 3.03 12.66 -21.66
N LYS A 509 2.61 13.41 -22.69
CA LYS A 509 1.45 13.02 -23.51
C LYS A 509 1.75 11.64 -24.09
N THR A 510 1.29 10.56 -23.47
CA THR A 510 1.07 9.31 -24.18
C THR A 510 -0.14 9.53 -25.10
N HIS A 511 0.04 9.33 -26.40
CA HIS A 511 -1.01 9.49 -27.39
C HIS A 511 -2.02 8.33 -27.30
N VAL A 512 -2.91 8.40 -26.30
CA VAL A 512 -4.05 7.48 -26.13
C VAL A 512 -5.42 8.13 -26.40
N PRO A 513 -5.64 8.91 -27.48
CA PRO A 513 -6.99 9.07 -28.04
C PRO A 513 -7.37 7.98 -29.04
N ALA A 514 -6.40 7.37 -29.73
CA ALA A 514 -6.68 6.43 -30.83
C ALA A 514 -7.18 5.06 -30.36
N LEU A 515 -6.55 4.46 -29.34
CA LEU A 515 -6.86 3.09 -28.90
C LEU A 515 -8.23 2.95 -28.24
N VAL A 516 -8.69 3.96 -27.50
CA VAL A 516 -10.00 3.93 -26.81
C VAL A 516 -11.15 3.92 -27.82
N PHE A 517 -10.99 4.62 -28.96
CA PHE A 517 -12.01 4.68 -30.01
C PHE A 517 -12.24 3.30 -30.67
N PHE A 518 -11.16 2.55 -30.94
CA PHE A 518 -11.27 1.17 -31.44
C PHE A 518 -11.82 0.19 -30.40
N PHE A 519 -11.47 0.36 -29.12
CA PHE A 519 -11.99 -0.50 -28.05
C PHE A 519 -13.49 -0.29 -27.81
N PHE A 520 -14.00 0.94 -27.93
CA PHE A 520 -15.43 1.23 -27.81
C PHE A 520 -16.26 0.61 -28.94
N MET A 521 -15.78 0.66 -30.19
CA MET A 521 -16.42 -0.02 -31.32
C MET A 521 -16.52 -1.54 -31.11
N PHE A 522 -15.49 -2.16 -30.52
CA PHE A 522 -15.49 -3.58 -30.19
C PHE A 522 -16.49 -3.94 -29.08
N ILE A 523 -16.61 -3.10 -28.05
CA ILE A 523 -17.60 -3.27 -26.96
C ILE A 523 -19.03 -3.13 -27.49
N VAL A 524 -19.32 -2.15 -28.35
CA VAL A 524 -20.66 -1.94 -28.93
C VAL A 524 -21.08 -3.13 -29.80
N PHE A 525 -20.19 -3.63 -30.67
CA PHE A 525 -20.47 -4.84 -31.47
C PHE A 525 -20.64 -6.11 -30.61
N SER A 526 -19.89 -6.24 -29.50
CA SER A 526 -19.99 -7.40 -28.61
C SER A 526 -21.29 -7.40 -27.79
N ASN A 527 -21.78 -6.23 -27.37
CA ASN A 527 -23.02 -6.12 -26.58
C ASN A 527 -24.29 -6.30 -27.44
N LEU A 528 -24.23 -6.02 -28.75
CA LEU A 528 -25.35 -6.23 -29.67
C LEU A 528 -25.66 -7.72 -29.96
N HIS A 529 -24.83 -8.68 -29.53
CA HIS A 529 -25.09 -10.11 -29.69
C HIS A 529 -25.70 -10.77 -28.42
N SER A 530 -25.69 -10.11 -27.25
CA SER A 530 -26.03 -10.74 -25.96
C SER A 530 -27.25 -10.14 -25.24
N GLN A 531 -28.37 -9.96 -25.96
CA GLN A 531 -29.68 -9.72 -25.33
C GLN A 531 -30.78 -10.65 -25.87
N ARG A 532 -31.02 -11.77 -25.18
CA ARG A 532 -32.35 -12.43 -25.14
C ARG A 532 -32.60 -13.05 -23.76
N ARG A 533 -33.75 -12.69 -23.17
CA ARG A 533 -34.28 -13.05 -21.83
C ARG A 533 -33.50 -12.37 -20.68
N ILE A 534 -34.12 -11.94 -19.58
CA ILE A 534 -35.44 -12.27 -18.98
C ILE A 534 -36.18 -10.98 -18.58
N LEU A 535 -37.52 -10.99 -18.63
CA LEU A 535 -38.40 -9.99 -17.99
C LEU A 535 -39.24 -10.66 -16.88
N GLN A 536 -39.34 -9.96 -15.74
CA GLN A 536 -40.42 -9.91 -14.73
C GLN A 536 -41.12 -11.19 -14.21
N ILE A 537 -41.26 -11.25 -12.87
CA ILE A 537 -42.50 -11.56 -12.13
C ILE A 537 -42.51 -10.72 -10.84
N GLN A 538 -43.70 -10.42 -10.32
CA GLN A 538 -43.99 -9.37 -9.32
C GLN A 538 -44.56 -9.94 -8.00
N GLU A 539 -44.65 -9.12 -6.97
CA GLU A 539 -45.00 -9.44 -5.57
C GLU A 539 -46.43 -9.98 -5.33
N SER A 540 -46.59 -10.84 -4.30
CA SER A 540 -47.63 -10.69 -3.27
C SER A 540 -47.40 -11.64 -2.07
N PRO A 541 -48.02 -11.39 -0.90
CA PRO A 541 -47.57 -11.91 0.39
C PRO A 541 -48.43 -13.06 0.92
N ASP A 542 -47.94 -13.74 1.97
CA ASP A 542 -48.83 -14.31 2.98
C ASP A 542 -48.19 -14.37 4.37
N ARG A 543 -49.00 -14.18 5.41
CA ARG A 543 -48.59 -14.26 6.83
C ARG A 543 -48.96 -15.63 7.39
N VAL A 544 -48.05 -16.25 8.13
CA VAL A 544 -48.40 -17.27 9.13
C VAL A 544 -47.80 -16.85 10.47
N TYR A 545 -48.66 -16.71 11.48
CA TYR A 545 -48.24 -16.47 12.86
C TYR A 545 -47.77 -17.78 13.50
N HIS A 546 -46.54 -17.82 14.01
CA HIS A 546 -46.24 -18.65 15.17
C HIS A 546 -45.52 -17.83 16.23
N ARG A 547 -45.97 -18.00 17.47
CA ARG A 547 -45.59 -17.24 18.65
C ARG A 547 -44.58 -18.06 19.44
N GLN A 548 -43.32 -17.63 19.45
CA GLN A 548 -42.30 -18.13 20.36
C GLN A 548 -41.36 -16.98 20.72
N ASP A 549 -40.67 -17.10 21.85
CA ASP A 549 -40.08 -15.96 22.57
C ASP A 549 -39.13 -15.11 21.70
N SER A 550 -39.20 -13.78 21.88
CA SER A 550 -38.75 -12.79 20.91
C SER A 550 -37.22 -12.63 20.85
N VAL A 551 -36.53 -13.62 20.29
CA VAL A 551 -35.17 -13.45 19.76
C VAL A 551 -35.24 -12.51 18.56
N THR A 552 -34.54 -11.38 18.65
CA THR A 552 -34.49 -10.41 17.54
C THR A 552 -33.36 -10.82 16.58
N PHE A 553 -33.72 -11.09 15.33
CA PHE A 553 -32.81 -11.57 14.30
C PHE A 553 -32.29 -10.41 13.44
N VAL A 554 -30.97 -10.23 13.38
CA VAL A 554 -30.31 -9.23 12.54
C VAL A 554 -29.68 -9.92 11.33
N LYS A 555 -30.06 -9.49 10.12
CA LYS A 555 -29.44 -9.99 8.88
C LYS A 555 -28.23 -9.11 8.54
N PRO A 556 -27.02 -9.69 8.37
CA PRO A 556 -25.81 -8.92 8.09
C PRO A 556 -25.90 -8.01 6.88
N ASN A 557 -25.19 -6.89 6.94
CA ASN A 557 -24.96 -5.95 5.83
C ASN A 557 -26.25 -5.33 5.22
N LEU A 558 -27.35 -5.23 5.99
CA LEU A 558 -28.54 -4.46 5.60
C LEU A 558 -28.33 -2.95 5.85
N PHE A 559 -27.98 -2.21 4.80
CA PHE A 559 -28.03 -0.75 4.84
C PHE A 559 -29.49 -0.26 4.84
N THR A 560 -29.94 0.32 5.96
CA THR A 560 -31.17 1.11 5.99
C THR A 560 -30.98 2.39 5.17
N GLN A 561 -32.01 2.77 4.39
CA GLN A 561 -31.99 4.01 3.61
C GLN A 561 -32.14 5.25 4.52
N GLN A 562 -31.08 5.62 5.22
CA GLN A 562 -30.97 6.91 5.89
C GLN A 562 -29.80 7.72 5.32
N ASN A 563 -29.97 9.04 5.22
CA ASN A 563 -29.13 9.95 4.43
C ASN A 563 -27.77 10.30 5.09
N HIS A 564 -27.18 9.37 5.83
CA HIS A 564 -25.89 9.52 6.48
C HIS A 564 -24.97 8.37 6.06
N ALA A 565 -23.74 8.71 5.68
CA ALA A 565 -22.72 7.69 5.48
C ALA A 565 -22.45 6.99 6.83
N PRO A 566 -22.28 5.66 6.85
CA PRO A 566 -21.89 4.96 8.07
C PRO A 566 -20.62 5.58 8.64
N GLU A 567 -20.64 5.92 9.93
CA GLU A 567 -19.44 6.34 10.65
C GLU A 567 -18.37 5.25 10.54
N VAL A 568 -17.11 5.56 10.23
CA VAL A 568 -16.09 4.50 10.07
C VAL A 568 -15.58 4.13 11.45
N LEU A 569 -15.62 2.84 11.81
CA LEU A 569 -14.93 2.41 13.04
C LEU A 569 -13.42 2.53 12.85
N ASP A 570 -12.81 3.31 13.75
CA ASP A 570 -11.36 3.49 13.90
C ASP A 570 -10.96 3.31 15.36
N ARG A 571 -9.65 3.32 15.65
CA ARG A 571 -9.14 3.11 17.02
C ARG A 571 -9.54 4.20 18.04
N PHE A 572 -10.06 5.34 17.57
CA PHE A 572 -10.52 6.45 18.40
C PHE A 572 -12.04 6.41 18.63
N SER A 573 -12.74 5.46 18.01
CA SER A 573 -14.16 5.26 18.18
C SER A 573 -14.47 4.88 19.63
N THR A 574 -15.45 5.57 20.21
CA THR A 574 -15.90 5.40 21.60
C THR A 574 -17.42 5.34 21.63
N CYS A 575 -17.96 4.52 22.53
CA CYS A 575 -19.39 4.46 22.78
C CYS A 575 -19.85 5.67 23.61
N ASN A 576 -20.89 6.39 23.16
CA ASN A 576 -21.51 7.50 23.91
C ASN A 576 -22.18 7.00 25.20
N SER A 577 -22.71 5.78 25.16
CA SER A 577 -23.21 5.05 26.33
C SER A 577 -23.11 3.54 26.06
N THR A 578 -23.22 2.74 27.12
CA THR A 578 -23.18 1.28 27.04
C THR A 578 -24.38 0.70 27.79
N ARG A 579 -25.08 -0.26 27.18
CA ARG A 579 -26.24 -0.97 27.75
C ARG A 579 -26.00 -2.48 27.76
N GLU A 580 -26.79 -3.22 28.54
CA GLU A 580 -26.80 -4.68 28.46
C GLU A 580 -27.21 -5.16 27.06
N TYR A 581 -26.59 -6.25 26.61
CA TYR A 581 -26.87 -6.88 25.32
C TYR A 581 -28.32 -7.38 25.21
N SER A 582 -28.97 -7.01 24.11
CA SER A 582 -30.42 -7.22 23.91
C SER A 582 -30.78 -8.62 23.39
N GLY A 583 -29.82 -9.53 23.27
CA GLY A 583 -30.04 -10.89 22.74
C GLY A 583 -30.21 -10.95 21.22
N GLN A 584 -29.72 -9.93 20.49
CA GLN A 584 -29.80 -9.85 19.03
C GLN A 584 -28.84 -10.84 18.34
N THR A 585 -29.40 -11.83 17.65
CA THR A 585 -28.59 -12.86 16.96
C THR A 585 -28.41 -12.56 15.48
N ILE A 586 -27.23 -12.89 14.95
CA ILE A 586 -26.96 -12.81 13.51
C ILE A 586 -27.69 -13.95 12.79
N LEU A 587 -28.65 -13.60 11.93
CA LEU A 587 -29.39 -14.54 11.10
C LEU A 587 -28.57 -14.89 9.84
N TRP A 588 -27.97 -16.07 9.86
CA TRP A 588 -27.29 -16.66 8.71
C TRP A 588 -27.72 -18.12 8.53
N THR A 589 -28.10 -18.47 7.30
CA THR A 589 -28.66 -19.78 6.89
C THR A 589 -29.87 -20.29 7.69
N ASP A 590 -31.07 -19.99 7.17
CA ASP A 590 -32.33 -20.60 7.62
C ASP A 590 -32.61 -21.89 6.81
N ARG A 591 -31.90 -22.97 7.15
CA ARG A 591 -32.19 -24.33 6.67
C ARG A 591 -31.97 -25.34 7.79
N THR A 592 -32.95 -26.19 8.00
CA THR A 592 -32.85 -27.36 8.86
C THR A 592 -31.64 -28.21 8.47
N PRO A 593 -30.94 -28.84 9.45
CA PRO A 593 -29.94 -29.84 9.13
C PRO A 593 -30.66 -31.03 8.47
N GLU A 594 -30.55 -31.16 7.14
CA GLU A 594 -30.87 -32.43 6.49
C GLU A 594 -29.91 -33.47 7.06
N TYR A 595 -30.47 -34.39 7.86
CA TYR A 595 -29.75 -35.47 8.53
C TYR A 595 -29.38 -36.57 7.50
N GLY A 596 -28.62 -36.18 6.48
CA GLY A 596 -28.15 -36.99 5.36
C GLY A 596 -27.02 -37.93 5.79
N HIS A 597 -27.34 -38.93 6.61
CA HIS A 597 -26.42 -40.02 6.95
C HIS A 597 -26.10 -40.88 5.71
N ARG A 598 -25.11 -40.45 4.93
CA ARG A 598 -24.18 -41.37 4.24
C ARG A 598 -22.87 -40.67 3.84
N ARG A 599 -21.96 -40.50 4.81
CA ARG A 599 -20.54 -40.33 4.50
C ARG A 599 -20.02 -41.73 4.12
N GLU A 600 -19.86 -42.01 2.83
CA GLU A 600 -19.09 -43.18 2.41
C GLU A 600 -17.67 -43.04 2.98
N SER A 601 -17.26 -44.02 3.77
CA SER A 601 -15.94 -44.08 4.38
C SER A 601 -14.90 -44.52 3.35
N LEU A 602 -14.59 -43.63 2.42
CA LEU A 602 -13.25 -43.59 1.85
C LEU A 602 -12.29 -43.27 3.00
N GLU A 603 -11.31 -44.15 3.24
CA GLU A 603 -10.31 -44.05 4.31
C GLU A 603 -9.40 -42.83 4.11
N ARG A 604 -9.94 -41.64 4.40
CA ARG A 604 -9.19 -40.39 4.38
C ARG A 604 -8.47 -40.25 5.71
N CYS A 605 -7.14 -40.30 5.68
CA CYS A 605 -6.33 -40.11 6.87
C CYS A 605 -6.68 -38.80 7.58
N ASP A 606 -6.91 -38.89 8.89
CA ASP A 606 -6.92 -37.71 9.75
C ASP A 606 -5.48 -37.24 9.96
N VAL A 607 -5.11 -36.15 9.29
CA VAL A 607 -3.78 -35.55 9.38
C VAL A 607 -3.59 -34.70 10.65
N PHE A 608 -4.66 -34.46 11.42
CA PHE A 608 -4.62 -33.66 12.65
C PHE A 608 -4.50 -34.53 13.92
N SER A 609 -4.66 -35.84 13.79
CA SER A 609 -4.44 -36.82 14.88
C SER A 609 -3.09 -37.53 14.68
N GLY A 610 -2.18 -37.37 15.62
CA GLY A 610 -0.78 -37.76 15.47
C GLY A 610 0.08 -37.42 16.68
N LYS A 611 1.40 -37.43 16.47
CA LYS A 611 2.40 -37.06 17.46
C LYS A 611 3.55 -36.26 16.86
N TRP A 612 4.24 -35.51 17.72
CA TRP A 612 5.51 -34.88 17.35
C TRP A 612 6.65 -35.90 17.34
N VAL A 613 7.53 -35.79 16.35
CA VAL A 613 8.70 -36.66 16.16
C VAL A 613 9.92 -35.76 15.95
N PHE A 614 11.00 -36.05 16.67
CA PHE A 614 12.27 -35.34 16.52
C PHE A 614 13.00 -35.83 15.25
N ASP A 615 13.32 -34.92 14.35
CA ASP A 615 13.94 -35.15 13.04
C ASP A 615 14.90 -34.00 12.70
N ASN A 616 16.11 -34.05 13.28
CA ASN A 616 17.19 -33.10 13.00
C ASN A 616 17.89 -33.33 11.64
N ALA A 617 17.43 -34.29 10.83
CA ALA A 617 17.96 -34.57 9.51
C ALA A 617 17.15 -33.87 8.41
N SER A 618 15.85 -33.67 8.63
CA SER A 618 14.93 -33.04 7.66
C SER A 618 14.42 -31.66 8.08
N TYR A 619 14.52 -31.30 9.37
CA TYR A 619 14.05 -30.02 9.91
C TYR A 619 15.22 -29.19 10.51
N PRO A 620 15.06 -27.87 10.69
CA PRO A 620 13.97 -27.05 10.15
C PRO A 620 14.03 -26.97 8.61
N LEU A 621 12.89 -26.63 7.98
CA LEU A 621 12.77 -26.56 6.52
C LEU A 621 13.57 -25.41 5.88
N TYR A 622 13.98 -24.42 6.68
CA TYR A 622 14.86 -23.30 6.35
C TYR A 622 15.56 -22.83 7.64
N LYS A 623 16.68 -22.10 7.56
CA LYS A 623 17.27 -21.46 8.75
C LYS A 623 16.71 -20.05 8.96
N GLU A 624 16.58 -19.62 10.21
CA GLU A 624 16.13 -18.26 10.57
C GLU A 624 16.91 -17.16 9.81
N SER A 625 18.24 -17.32 9.70
CA SER A 625 19.14 -16.40 8.99
C SER A 625 18.99 -16.37 7.46
N GLU A 626 18.30 -17.35 6.87
CA GLU A 626 18.09 -17.45 5.41
C GLU A 626 16.81 -16.73 4.95
N CYS A 627 15.95 -16.30 5.89
CA CYS A 627 14.72 -15.56 5.58
C CYS A 627 14.87 -14.05 5.85
N PRO A 628 14.99 -13.19 4.81
CA PRO A 628 15.11 -11.74 5.00
C PRO A 628 13.80 -11.05 5.40
N TYR A 629 12.67 -11.76 5.32
CA TYR A 629 11.34 -11.27 5.70
C TYR A 629 10.93 -11.62 7.14
N MET A 630 11.87 -12.16 7.93
CA MET A 630 11.64 -12.55 9.31
C MET A 630 11.35 -11.32 10.20
N SER A 631 10.31 -11.41 11.04
CA SER A 631 10.03 -10.39 12.05
C SER A 631 10.92 -10.57 13.29
N ASP A 632 11.46 -9.47 13.83
CA ASP A 632 12.12 -9.40 15.15
C ASP A 632 11.25 -9.99 16.30
N GLN A 633 9.93 -10.07 16.10
CA GLN A 633 9.01 -10.69 17.06
C GLN A 633 9.18 -12.22 17.15
N LEU A 634 9.58 -12.87 16.04
CA LEU A 634 9.59 -14.33 15.85
C LEU A 634 11.01 -14.90 15.64
N ALA A 635 12.00 -14.02 15.41
CA ALA A 635 13.42 -14.34 15.21
C ALA A 635 14.14 -14.69 16.52
N CYS A 636 13.82 -15.83 17.10
CA CYS A 636 14.26 -16.20 18.44
C CYS A 636 15.77 -16.40 18.57
N HIS A 637 16.43 -16.98 17.56
CA HIS A 637 17.88 -17.20 17.59
C HIS A 637 18.63 -15.87 17.47
N LYS A 638 18.21 -14.97 16.58
CA LYS A 638 18.70 -13.59 16.46
C LYS A 638 18.58 -12.81 17.78
N HIS A 639 17.52 -13.07 18.55
CA HIS A 639 17.30 -12.48 19.87
C HIS A 639 17.83 -13.32 21.04
N GLY A 640 18.79 -14.21 20.76
CA GLY A 640 19.65 -14.83 21.78
C GLY A 640 19.11 -16.11 22.40
N ARG A 641 18.10 -16.77 21.81
CA ARG A 641 17.63 -18.08 22.29
C ARG A 641 18.75 -19.13 22.12
N PRO A 642 19.24 -19.76 23.21
CA PRO A 642 20.39 -20.67 23.13
C PRO A 642 20.02 -22.11 22.76
N ASP A 643 18.78 -22.52 23.01
CA ASP A 643 18.24 -23.83 22.67
C ASP A 643 17.55 -23.80 21.30
N LEU A 644 18.13 -24.50 20.33
CA LEU A 644 17.55 -24.66 18.98
C LEU A 644 16.77 -25.99 18.82
N GLY A 645 16.63 -26.77 19.89
CA GLY A 645 15.99 -28.09 19.89
C GLY A 645 14.56 -28.08 19.35
N TYR A 646 13.81 -27.00 19.63
CA TYR A 646 12.43 -26.81 19.21
C TYR A 646 12.24 -26.79 17.67
N GLN A 647 13.29 -26.47 16.91
CA GLN A 647 13.26 -26.36 15.45
C GLN A 647 13.22 -27.72 14.73
N TYR A 648 13.61 -28.80 15.43
CA TYR A 648 13.79 -30.14 14.85
C TYR A 648 12.58 -31.06 15.00
N TRP A 649 11.42 -30.53 15.37
CA TRP A 649 10.22 -31.32 15.58
C TRP A 649 9.29 -31.26 14.37
N ARG A 650 8.88 -32.42 13.89
CA ARG A 650 7.89 -32.58 12.80
C ARG A 650 6.63 -33.29 13.28
N TRP A 651 5.52 -33.04 12.62
CA TRP A 651 4.27 -33.75 12.91
C TRP A 651 4.19 -35.08 12.14
N GLN A 652 3.70 -36.12 12.81
CA GLN A 652 3.47 -37.45 12.25
C GLN A 652 2.04 -37.88 12.57
N PRO A 653 1.11 -37.84 11.59
CA PRO A 653 -0.21 -38.45 11.73
C PRO A 653 -0.09 -39.95 12.06
N HIS A 654 -1.05 -40.50 12.81
CA HIS A 654 -1.00 -41.91 13.22
C HIS A 654 -1.13 -42.88 12.03
N ASN A 655 -2.04 -42.58 11.10
CA ASN A 655 -2.50 -43.54 10.07
C ASN A 655 -2.00 -43.21 8.66
N CYS A 656 -1.16 -42.18 8.49
CA CYS A 656 -0.51 -41.84 7.23
C CYS A 656 0.74 -40.99 7.43
N ASN A 657 1.47 -40.75 6.34
CA ASN A 657 2.55 -39.78 6.29
C ASN A 657 2.09 -38.51 5.58
N LEU A 658 2.49 -37.34 6.08
CA LEU A 658 2.38 -36.09 5.35
C LEU A 658 3.27 -36.16 4.10
N LYS A 659 2.80 -35.59 2.98
CA LYS A 659 3.66 -35.33 1.82
C LYS A 659 4.72 -34.31 2.22
N ARG A 660 6.00 -34.66 2.07
CA ARG A 660 7.14 -33.79 2.36
C ARG A 660 6.99 -32.44 1.65
N TRP A 661 7.25 -31.35 2.36
CA TRP A 661 7.28 -30.00 1.79
C TRP A 661 8.11 -29.93 0.50
N ASN A 662 7.50 -29.40 -0.56
CA ASN A 662 8.18 -29.10 -1.82
C ASN A 662 7.83 -27.68 -2.26
N VAL A 663 8.81 -26.79 -2.11
CA VAL A 663 8.71 -25.36 -2.41
C VAL A 663 8.32 -25.07 -3.86
N THR A 664 8.84 -25.84 -4.83
CA THR A 664 8.52 -25.67 -6.26
C THR A 664 7.10 -26.13 -6.54
N GLU A 665 6.67 -27.25 -5.95
CA GLU A 665 5.29 -27.73 -6.11
C GLU A 665 4.28 -26.75 -5.50
N MET A 666 4.58 -26.19 -4.33
CA MET A 666 3.71 -25.17 -3.72
C MET A 666 3.63 -23.93 -4.61
N TRP A 667 4.74 -23.46 -5.19
CA TRP A 667 4.69 -22.36 -6.15
C TRP A 667 3.90 -22.69 -7.43
N GLU A 668 3.97 -23.92 -7.96
CA GLU A 668 3.10 -24.36 -9.07
C GLU A 668 1.62 -24.41 -8.67
N LYS A 669 1.27 -24.84 -7.45
CA LYS A 669 -0.10 -24.77 -6.92
C LYS A 669 -0.61 -23.32 -6.83
N LEU A 670 0.29 -22.37 -6.57
CA LEU A 670 0.00 -20.94 -6.50
C LEU A 670 0.14 -20.18 -7.84
N ARG A 671 0.59 -20.82 -8.92
CA ARG A 671 0.86 -20.14 -10.20
C ARG A 671 -0.39 -19.41 -10.71
N GLY A 672 -0.26 -18.10 -10.91
CA GLY A 672 -1.35 -17.23 -11.36
C GLY A 672 -2.42 -16.91 -10.30
N LYS A 673 -2.18 -17.20 -9.01
CA LYS A 673 -3.16 -17.08 -7.92
C LYS A 673 -2.71 -16.16 -6.80
N ARG A 674 -3.68 -15.72 -6.00
CA ARG A 674 -3.52 -15.01 -4.74
C ARG A 674 -3.84 -15.92 -3.55
N LEU A 675 -2.84 -16.21 -2.73
CA LEU A 675 -2.96 -16.85 -1.42
C LEU A 675 -3.06 -15.75 -0.37
N MET A 676 -4.13 -15.67 0.42
CA MET A 676 -4.32 -14.61 1.42
C MET A 676 -4.66 -15.18 2.80
N PHE A 677 -3.81 -14.88 3.77
CA PHE A 677 -4.06 -15.06 5.19
C PHE A 677 -4.85 -13.85 5.71
N VAL A 678 -5.90 -14.08 6.49
CA VAL A 678 -6.78 -13.04 7.04
C VAL A 678 -6.98 -13.30 8.52
N GLY A 679 -6.63 -12.36 9.41
CA GLY A 679 -6.86 -12.57 10.84
C GLY A 679 -6.01 -11.75 11.78
N ASP A 680 -5.74 -12.35 12.95
CA ASP A 680 -4.93 -11.76 14.02
C ASP A 680 -3.41 -12.03 13.89
N SER A 681 -2.65 -11.72 14.93
CA SER A 681 -1.18 -11.82 14.94
C SER A 681 -0.64 -13.25 14.88
N LEU A 682 -1.44 -14.28 15.20
CA LEU A 682 -1.07 -15.68 15.00
C LEU A 682 -1.09 -16.04 13.51
N ASN A 683 -2.12 -15.60 12.79
CA ASN A 683 -2.23 -15.80 11.34
C ASN A 683 -1.13 -15.02 10.59
N ARG A 684 -0.71 -13.84 11.11
CA ARG A 684 0.48 -13.13 10.63
C ARG A 684 1.75 -13.96 10.80
N GLY A 685 1.91 -14.65 11.94
CA GLY A 685 3.03 -15.57 12.17
C GLY A 685 3.04 -16.74 11.17
N GLN A 686 1.88 -17.33 10.88
CA GLN A 686 1.75 -18.36 9.86
C GLN A 686 2.08 -17.85 8.45
N TRP A 687 1.66 -16.63 8.10
CA TRP A 687 2.02 -16.00 6.83
C TRP A 687 3.52 -15.72 6.70
N ILE A 688 4.20 -15.22 7.75
CA ILE A 688 5.66 -15.03 7.73
C ILE A 688 6.37 -16.37 7.50
N SER A 689 5.93 -17.44 8.19
CA SER A 689 6.42 -18.80 7.94
C SER A 689 6.24 -19.21 6.47
N MET A 690 5.06 -19.01 5.88
CA MET A 690 4.79 -19.34 4.48
C MET A 690 5.73 -18.56 3.53
N VAL A 691 5.95 -17.26 3.78
CA VAL A 691 6.90 -16.46 3.00
C VAL A 691 8.33 -16.99 3.15
N CYS A 692 8.78 -17.34 4.37
CA CYS A 692 10.11 -17.89 4.60
C CYS A 692 10.33 -19.27 3.93
N LEU A 693 9.33 -20.14 3.98
CA LEU A 693 9.31 -21.45 3.31
C LEU A 693 9.37 -21.35 1.78
N LEU A 694 8.89 -20.24 1.20
CA LEU A 694 8.72 -20.05 -0.23
C LEU A 694 9.79 -19.17 -0.91
N GLN A 695 10.32 -18.16 -0.21
CA GLN A 695 11.14 -17.11 -0.82
C GLN A 695 12.46 -17.60 -1.41
N SER A 696 13.08 -18.64 -0.83
CA SER A 696 14.46 -19.03 -1.10
C SER A 696 14.75 -19.46 -2.54
N VAL A 697 13.74 -19.98 -3.25
CA VAL A 697 13.86 -20.40 -4.66
C VAL A 697 13.53 -19.30 -5.66
N ILE A 698 12.98 -18.17 -5.23
CA ILE A 698 12.71 -17.03 -6.11
C ILE A 698 13.93 -16.10 -6.11
N PRO A 699 14.49 -15.75 -7.28
CA PRO A 699 15.59 -14.78 -7.38
C PRO A 699 15.25 -13.46 -6.69
N SER A 700 16.24 -12.80 -6.09
CA SER A 700 16.03 -11.58 -5.30
C SER A 700 15.48 -10.40 -6.11
N ASP A 701 15.70 -10.36 -7.42
CA ASP A 701 15.15 -9.37 -8.35
C ASP A 701 13.77 -9.76 -8.90
N LYS A 702 13.28 -10.97 -8.62
CA LYS A 702 11.98 -11.52 -9.04
C LYS A 702 10.98 -11.69 -7.89
N ARG A 703 11.33 -11.20 -6.70
CA ARG A 703 10.45 -11.17 -5.54
C ARG A 703 10.36 -9.77 -4.95
N SER A 704 9.18 -9.41 -4.46
CA SER A 704 8.95 -8.14 -3.80
C SER A 704 7.98 -8.32 -2.64
N MET A 705 8.03 -7.37 -1.70
CA MET A 705 7.16 -7.29 -0.54
C MET A 705 6.53 -5.89 -0.54
N SER A 706 5.21 -5.78 -0.39
CA SER A 706 4.60 -4.47 -0.16
C SER A 706 5.01 -3.94 1.23
N PRO A 707 4.84 -2.63 1.48
CA PRO A 707 4.98 -2.10 2.82
C PRO A 707 3.99 -2.79 3.78
N ASN A 708 4.36 -2.80 5.07
CA ASN A 708 3.59 -3.42 6.15
C ASN A 708 2.32 -2.59 6.46
N ALA A 709 1.28 -2.76 5.65
CA ALA A 709 -0.01 -2.07 5.76
C ALA A 709 -1.13 -3.05 6.20
N GLU A 710 -2.39 -2.58 6.23
CA GLU A 710 -3.57 -3.43 6.50
C GLU A 710 -3.55 -4.71 5.65
N LEU A 711 -3.21 -4.57 4.36
CA LEU A 711 -2.88 -5.65 3.45
C LEU A 711 -1.37 -5.62 3.13
N THR A 712 -0.65 -6.69 3.48
CA THR A 712 0.75 -6.89 3.10
C THR A 712 0.88 -8.02 2.07
N ILE A 713 1.63 -7.81 1.00
CA ILE A 713 1.68 -8.67 -0.20
C ILE A 713 3.13 -9.07 -0.49
N PHE A 714 3.46 -10.36 -0.33
CA PHE A 714 4.65 -10.94 -0.95
C PHE A 714 4.31 -11.37 -2.38
N LYS A 715 5.11 -10.99 -3.38
CA LYS A 715 4.89 -11.31 -4.80
C LYS A 715 6.09 -12.06 -5.37
N ALA A 716 5.84 -13.18 -6.06
CA ALA A 716 6.81 -13.89 -6.89
C ALA A 716 6.47 -13.72 -8.37
N GLU A 717 7.34 -13.06 -9.13
CA GLU A 717 7.05 -12.68 -10.52
C GLU A 717 7.06 -13.88 -11.48
N GLU A 718 7.97 -14.84 -11.29
CA GLU A 718 8.12 -16.02 -12.14
C GLU A 718 6.90 -16.97 -12.11
N TYR A 719 6.13 -16.91 -11.02
CA TYR A 719 4.90 -17.68 -10.84
C TYR A 719 3.64 -16.82 -11.06
N ASN A 720 3.79 -15.51 -11.26
CA ASN A 720 2.69 -14.54 -11.27
C ASN A 720 1.74 -14.75 -10.07
N ALA A 721 2.32 -14.91 -8.88
CA ALA A 721 1.64 -15.38 -7.68
C ALA A 721 1.92 -14.47 -6.49
N THR A 722 0.97 -14.41 -5.54
CA THR A 722 1.12 -13.63 -4.30
C THR A 722 0.79 -14.45 -3.06
N VAL A 723 1.45 -14.10 -1.95
CA VAL A 723 1.26 -14.62 -0.61
C VAL A 723 1.02 -13.43 0.31
N GLU A 724 -0.21 -13.23 0.70
CA GLU A 724 -0.74 -11.98 1.27
C GLU A 724 -1.20 -12.17 2.72
N PHE A 725 -1.16 -11.11 3.51
CA PHE A 725 -1.72 -11.04 4.85
C PHE A 725 -2.60 -9.80 5.01
N LEU A 726 -3.86 -10.00 5.40
CA LEU A 726 -4.79 -8.94 5.79
C LEU A 726 -4.99 -8.95 7.31
N TRP A 727 -4.71 -7.82 7.95
CA TRP A 727 -5.04 -7.58 9.35
C TRP A 727 -6.55 -7.38 9.52
N ALA A 728 -7.22 -8.39 10.08
CA ALA A 728 -8.65 -8.35 10.40
C ALA A 728 -8.89 -9.20 11.66
N PRO A 729 -8.38 -8.76 12.83
CA PRO A 729 -8.21 -9.61 14.01
C PRO A 729 -9.52 -10.15 14.59
N LEU A 730 -10.64 -9.48 14.30
CA LEU A 730 -11.99 -9.82 14.75
C LEU A 730 -12.94 -10.22 13.59
N LEU A 731 -12.40 -10.43 12.38
CA LEU A 731 -13.10 -10.72 11.11
C LEU A 731 -14.04 -9.62 10.60
N VAL A 732 -14.94 -9.13 11.45
CA VAL A 732 -15.84 -7.99 11.20
C VAL A 732 -15.14 -6.64 11.43
N GLU A 733 -15.74 -5.56 10.94
CA GLU A 733 -15.25 -4.18 11.16
C GLU A 733 -15.12 -3.85 12.66
N SER A 734 -13.99 -3.28 13.06
CA SER A 734 -13.69 -3.01 14.47
C SER A 734 -12.80 -1.77 14.71
N ASN A 735 -12.80 -1.25 15.94
CA ASN A 735 -11.80 -0.27 16.38
C ASN A 735 -10.38 -0.85 16.53
N SER A 736 -10.21 -2.14 16.21
CA SER A 736 -8.96 -2.90 16.29
C SER A 736 -8.32 -3.18 14.90
N ASP A 737 -8.90 -2.64 13.82
CA ASP A 737 -8.46 -2.86 12.44
C ASP A 737 -7.16 -2.10 12.05
N ASP A 738 -6.55 -1.32 12.96
CA ASP A 738 -5.25 -0.65 12.74
C ASP A 738 -4.09 -1.67 12.95
N PRO A 739 -3.35 -2.09 11.91
CA PRO A 739 -2.32 -3.13 12.04
C PRO A 739 -1.15 -2.74 12.96
N VAL A 740 -0.96 -1.45 13.23
CA VAL A 740 0.13 -0.91 14.06
C VAL A 740 -0.34 -0.62 15.48
N ASN A 741 -1.45 0.08 15.65
CA ASN A 741 -1.99 0.50 16.94
C ASN A 741 -3.41 -0.03 17.22
N HIS A 742 -3.49 -1.35 17.33
CA HIS A 742 -4.68 -2.13 17.61
C HIS A 742 -4.96 -2.37 19.11
N ARG A 743 -4.16 -1.82 20.02
CA ARG A 743 -4.29 -2.06 21.48
C ARG A 743 -5.20 -1.01 22.11
N THR A 744 -6.50 -1.27 22.11
CA THR A 744 -7.51 -0.45 22.78
C THR A 744 -7.86 -1.00 24.18
N SER A 745 -8.32 -0.15 25.09
CA SER A 745 -8.89 -0.57 26.38
C SER A 745 -10.29 -1.15 26.22
N ASP A 746 -11.11 -0.51 25.37
CA ASP A 746 -12.43 -0.97 24.96
C ASP A 746 -12.35 -1.55 23.55
N ARG A 747 -12.84 -2.77 23.36
CA ARG A 747 -12.98 -3.39 22.02
C ARG A 747 -14.38 -3.09 21.50
N ILE A 748 -14.46 -2.45 20.34
CA ILE A 748 -15.74 -2.14 19.67
C ILE A 748 -15.76 -2.85 18.31
N ILE A 749 -16.82 -3.61 18.05
CA ILE A 749 -17.07 -4.26 16.76
C ILE A 749 -18.42 -3.86 16.18
N ARG A 750 -18.54 -3.96 14.86
CA ARG A 750 -19.83 -4.08 14.16
C ARG A 750 -20.09 -5.56 13.88
N PRO A 751 -20.87 -6.26 14.73
CA PRO A 751 -21.12 -7.70 14.54
C PRO A 751 -21.85 -8.02 13.23
N ASP A 752 -22.46 -7.02 12.56
CA ASP A 752 -23.23 -7.14 11.34
C ASP A 752 -22.51 -6.63 10.06
N SER A 753 -21.25 -6.16 10.17
CA SER A 753 -20.47 -5.56 9.07
C SER A 753 -19.21 -6.38 8.74
N VAL A 754 -19.26 -7.11 7.61
CA VAL A 754 -18.09 -7.82 7.05
C VAL A 754 -17.64 -7.27 5.69
N LEU A 755 -18.50 -6.48 5.02
CA LEU A 755 -18.25 -6.02 3.64
C LEU A 755 -16.99 -5.16 3.46
N LYS A 756 -16.58 -4.39 4.49
CA LYS A 756 -15.33 -3.61 4.48
C LYS A 756 -14.14 -4.51 4.16
N HIS A 757 -13.86 -5.48 5.03
CA HIS A 757 -12.75 -6.42 4.84
C HIS A 757 -12.99 -7.36 3.65
N ALA A 758 -14.24 -7.81 3.45
CA ALA A 758 -14.57 -8.69 2.33
C ALA A 758 -14.29 -8.06 0.96
N SER A 759 -14.45 -6.74 0.80
CA SER A 759 -14.09 -6.05 -0.45
C SER A 759 -12.63 -6.23 -0.86
N ILE A 760 -11.73 -6.49 0.11
CA ILE A 760 -10.29 -6.70 -0.10
C ILE A 760 -10.01 -8.17 -0.46
N TRP A 761 -10.63 -9.11 0.26
CA TRP A 761 -10.41 -10.55 0.08
C TRP A 761 -11.29 -11.23 -0.99
N GLU A 762 -12.32 -10.56 -1.51
CA GLU A 762 -13.26 -11.15 -2.48
C GLU A 762 -12.57 -11.63 -3.77
N ASN A 763 -11.45 -11.02 -4.15
CA ASN A 763 -10.70 -11.37 -5.35
C ASN A 763 -9.45 -12.24 -5.07
N ALA A 764 -9.39 -12.94 -3.92
CA ALA A 764 -8.37 -13.94 -3.65
C ALA A 764 -8.85 -15.36 -4.04
N ASP A 765 -7.94 -16.20 -4.53
CA ASP A 765 -8.24 -17.57 -4.97
C ASP A 765 -8.22 -18.57 -3.82
N ILE A 766 -7.34 -18.34 -2.84
CA ILE A 766 -7.17 -19.18 -1.65
C ILE A 766 -7.14 -18.28 -0.43
N LEU A 767 -8.03 -18.51 0.54
CA LEU A 767 -8.16 -17.73 1.76
C LEU A 767 -7.92 -18.59 3.00
N ILE A 768 -7.17 -18.06 3.97
CA ILE A 768 -6.87 -18.70 5.24
C ILE A 768 -7.30 -17.76 6.38
N PHE A 769 -8.48 -17.99 6.93
CA PHE A 769 -9.03 -17.22 8.04
C PHE A 769 -8.58 -17.76 9.40
N ASN A 770 -8.36 -16.86 10.35
CA ASN A 770 -8.17 -17.16 11.77
C ASN A 770 -8.59 -15.94 12.60
N SER A 771 -9.15 -16.17 13.79
CA SER A 771 -9.41 -15.11 14.77
C SER A 771 -9.64 -15.77 16.13
N TYR A 772 -8.81 -15.47 17.14
CA TYR A 772 -8.99 -16.06 18.47
C TYR A 772 -8.49 -15.20 19.62
N LEU A 773 -7.25 -14.71 19.54
CA LEU A 773 -6.51 -14.18 20.70
C LEU A 773 -7.19 -12.94 21.34
N TRP A 774 -8.01 -12.25 20.56
CA TRP A 774 -8.51 -10.91 20.86
C TRP A 774 -9.85 -10.92 21.62
N TRP A 775 -10.66 -11.95 21.41
CA TRP A 775 -11.93 -12.17 22.09
C TRP A 775 -11.78 -12.46 23.60
N ARG A 776 -10.60 -12.91 24.04
CA ARG A 776 -10.39 -13.40 25.41
C ARG A 776 -9.90 -12.33 26.41
N GLN A 777 -9.87 -11.06 26.01
CA GLN A 777 -9.26 -9.98 26.79
C GLN A 777 -10.24 -9.20 27.67
N GLY A 778 -11.55 -9.48 27.58
CA GLY A 778 -12.59 -8.81 28.34
C GLY A 778 -13.94 -8.89 27.62
N PRO A 779 -14.96 -8.14 28.09
CA PRO A 779 -16.18 -7.91 27.33
C PRO A 779 -15.88 -7.12 26.04
N VAL A 780 -16.80 -7.21 25.09
CA VAL A 780 -16.73 -6.54 23.79
C VAL A 780 -17.98 -5.70 23.60
N LYS A 781 -17.79 -4.48 23.12
CA LYS A 781 -18.87 -3.53 22.83
C LYS A 781 -19.33 -3.70 21.39
N LEU A 782 -20.63 -3.91 21.20
CA LEU A 782 -21.29 -4.04 19.92
C LEU A 782 -21.87 -2.69 19.52
N LEU A 783 -21.45 -2.16 18.37
CA LEU A 783 -22.08 -1.02 17.72
C LEU A 783 -22.82 -1.53 16.49
N TRP A 784 -24.15 -1.64 16.56
CA TRP A 784 -24.97 -2.14 15.45
C TRP A 784 -25.01 -1.14 14.29
N SER A 785 -24.92 -1.61 13.04
CA SER A 785 -24.88 -0.72 11.86
C SER A 785 -26.17 0.08 11.65
N ALA A 786 -27.27 -0.31 12.32
CA ALA A 786 -28.56 0.40 12.31
C ALA A 786 -28.70 1.49 13.39
N GLU A 787 -27.78 1.59 14.37
CA GLU A 787 -27.91 2.53 15.50
C GLU A 787 -27.13 3.83 15.28
N ALA A 788 -27.83 4.90 14.89
CA ALA A 788 -27.24 6.20 14.52
C ALA A 788 -26.73 7.07 15.69
N ASN A 789 -26.76 6.58 16.94
CA ASN A 789 -26.58 7.39 18.15
C ASN A 789 -25.28 7.10 18.92
N GLY A 790 -24.41 6.19 18.43
CA GLY A 790 -23.19 5.79 19.13
C GLY A 790 -23.43 5.08 20.48
N VAL A 791 -24.63 4.51 20.68
CA VAL A 791 -24.94 3.64 21.81
C VAL A 791 -24.37 2.26 21.50
N CYS A 792 -23.68 1.65 22.45
CA CYS A 792 -23.20 0.28 22.31
C CYS A 792 -23.92 -0.66 23.26
N GLU A 793 -24.01 -1.93 22.86
CA GLU A 793 -24.33 -3.03 23.77
C GLU A 793 -23.04 -3.69 24.26
N GLU A 794 -23.03 -4.27 25.46
CA GLU A 794 -21.88 -5.03 25.96
C GLU A 794 -22.23 -6.51 26.12
N VAL A 795 -21.39 -7.37 25.55
CA VAL A 795 -21.49 -8.83 25.60
C VAL A 795 -20.13 -9.42 25.96
N ASP A 796 -20.11 -10.67 26.44
CA ASP A 796 -18.85 -11.37 26.70
C ASP A 796 -18.10 -11.70 25.40
N GLY A 797 -16.81 -12.00 25.52
CA GLY A 797 -15.95 -12.28 24.38
C GLY A 797 -16.40 -13.45 23.52
N LEU A 798 -17.03 -14.47 24.11
CA LEU A 798 -17.55 -15.64 23.38
C LEU A 798 -18.80 -15.29 22.58
N GLY A 799 -19.77 -14.57 23.17
CA GLY A 799 -20.96 -14.11 22.46
C GLY A 799 -20.62 -13.14 21.33
N ALA A 800 -19.68 -12.21 21.54
CA ALA A 800 -19.20 -11.33 20.47
C ALA A 800 -18.53 -12.10 19.31
N MET A 801 -17.75 -13.14 19.64
CA MET A 801 -17.11 -13.99 18.64
C MET A 801 -18.15 -14.80 17.84
N GLU A 802 -19.19 -15.33 18.49
CA GLU A 802 -20.27 -16.05 17.82
C GLU A 802 -21.03 -15.15 16.82
N LEU A 803 -21.33 -13.91 17.19
CA LEU A 803 -21.96 -12.93 16.31
C LEU A 803 -21.07 -12.62 15.09
N ALA A 804 -19.80 -12.28 15.33
CA ALA A 804 -18.85 -11.96 14.26
C ALA A 804 -18.59 -13.16 13.32
N MET A 805 -18.47 -14.38 13.88
CA MET A 805 -18.38 -15.61 13.09
C MET A 805 -19.66 -15.87 12.29
N GLY A 806 -20.84 -15.52 12.82
CA GLY A 806 -22.10 -15.61 12.08
C GLY A 806 -22.14 -14.68 10.86
N ALA A 807 -21.66 -13.44 10.98
CA ALA A 807 -21.59 -12.52 9.84
C ALA A 807 -20.54 -12.94 8.80
N TRP A 808 -19.38 -13.45 9.25
CA TRP A 808 -18.39 -14.05 8.35
C TRP A 808 -18.94 -15.32 7.66
N ALA A 809 -19.71 -16.15 8.37
CA ALA A 809 -20.28 -17.38 7.84
C ALA A 809 -21.43 -17.13 6.85
N ASP A 810 -22.22 -16.07 7.04
CA ASP A 810 -23.15 -15.55 6.01
C ASP A 810 -22.41 -15.26 4.68
N TRP A 811 -21.26 -14.59 4.74
CA TRP A 811 -20.41 -14.37 3.55
C TRP A 811 -19.85 -15.69 3.01
N ALA A 812 -19.24 -16.53 3.86
CA ALA A 812 -18.60 -17.79 3.45
C ALA A 812 -19.60 -18.78 2.80
N SER A 813 -20.85 -18.81 3.25
CA SER A 813 -21.91 -19.65 2.68
C SER A 813 -22.18 -19.38 1.19
N LYS A 814 -21.92 -18.15 0.74
CA LYS A 814 -22.14 -17.67 -0.65
C LYS A 814 -20.96 -17.95 -1.58
N VAL A 815 -19.82 -18.38 -1.04
CA VAL A 815 -18.60 -18.67 -1.82
C VAL A 815 -18.81 -19.84 -2.78
N ASN A 816 -18.21 -19.76 -3.97
CA ASN A 816 -18.16 -20.87 -4.91
C ASN A 816 -16.85 -21.67 -4.72
N PRO A 817 -16.90 -22.90 -4.16
CA PRO A 817 -15.70 -23.70 -3.86
C PRO A 817 -14.95 -24.17 -5.12
N LEU A 818 -15.59 -24.12 -6.31
CA LEU A 818 -14.93 -24.40 -7.60
C LEU A 818 -14.06 -23.25 -8.09
N LYS A 819 -14.20 -22.04 -7.51
CA LYS A 819 -13.44 -20.84 -7.87
C LYS A 819 -12.51 -20.36 -6.78
N LYS A 820 -12.86 -20.61 -5.52
CA LYS A 820 -12.19 -20.04 -4.34
C LYS A 820 -12.13 -21.09 -3.24
N GLN A 821 -10.93 -21.40 -2.77
CA GLN A 821 -10.73 -22.28 -1.64
C GLN A 821 -10.71 -21.45 -0.36
N VAL A 822 -11.51 -21.85 0.65
CA VAL A 822 -11.57 -21.15 1.93
C VAL A 822 -11.16 -22.13 3.03
N PHE A 823 -10.18 -21.71 3.82
CA PHE A 823 -9.67 -22.42 4.97
C PHE A 823 -9.95 -21.61 6.23
N PHE A 824 -10.25 -22.31 7.33
CA PHE A 824 -10.26 -21.74 8.67
C PHE A 824 -9.24 -22.49 9.52
N VAL A 825 -8.23 -21.78 10.03
CA VAL A 825 -7.20 -22.32 10.92
C VAL A 825 -7.68 -22.16 12.35
N THR A 826 -7.71 -23.26 13.10
CA THR A 826 -8.20 -23.26 14.49
C THR A 826 -7.21 -22.60 15.45
N MET A 827 -7.45 -22.76 16.75
CA MET A 827 -6.85 -21.96 17.79
C MET A 827 -5.41 -22.38 18.11
N SER A 828 -4.62 -21.44 18.61
CA SER A 828 -3.32 -21.67 19.21
C SER A 828 -3.23 -20.72 20.41
N ARG A 829 -3.35 -21.23 21.65
CA ARG A 829 -3.42 -20.38 22.85
C ARG A 829 -2.06 -20.23 23.54
N GLU A 830 -1.99 -19.20 24.37
CA GLU A 830 -0.97 -19.00 25.39
C GLU A 830 -0.74 -20.23 26.28
N TRP A 831 0.48 -20.78 26.27
CA TRP A 831 0.83 -21.85 27.21
C TRP A 831 1.03 -21.32 28.63
N LYS A 832 0.28 -21.89 29.59
CA LYS A 832 0.37 -21.60 31.03
C LYS A 832 0.45 -22.88 31.84
N GLN A 833 1.43 -22.95 32.73
CA GLN A 833 1.57 -24.05 33.68
C GLN A 833 0.52 -23.90 34.79
N GLU A 834 0.00 -25.02 35.30
CA GLU A 834 -1.03 -25.02 36.37
C GLU A 834 -0.50 -24.51 37.72
N SER A 835 0.84 -24.40 37.86
CA SER A 835 1.54 -23.86 39.03
C SER A 835 2.56 -22.80 38.60
N GLU A 836 2.30 -21.51 38.90
CA GLU A 836 3.16 -20.30 38.85
C GLU A 836 4.17 -20.10 37.68
N GLY A 837 4.15 -20.95 36.64
CA GLY A 837 5.10 -20.98 35.54
C GLY A 837 4.50 -20.63 34.18
N ASN A 838 5.37 -20.25 33.26
CA ASN A 838 5.04 -19.92 31.87
C ASN A 838 6.05 -20.62 30.92
N CYS A 839 5.93 -20.39 29.61
CA CYS A 839 6.77 -21.02 28.59
C CYS A 839 8.29 -20.74 28.70
N TYR A 840 8.75 -19.91 29.64
CA TYR A 840 10.16 -19.68 29.86
C TYR A 840 10.87 -20.95 30.36
N SER A 841 12.05 -21.22 29.80
CA SER A 841 12.87 -22.43 30.08
C SER A 841 12.29 -23.76 29.57
N GLU A 842 11.16 -23.75 28.85
CA GLU A 842 10.62 -24.94 28.20
C GLU A 842 11.35 -25.25 26.89
N LYS A 843 11.85 -26.49 26.74
CA LYS A 843 12.79 -26.89 25.66
C LYS A 843 12.40 -28.16 24.90
N SER A 844 11.38 -28.87 25.38
CA SER A 844 10.83 -30.07 24.75
C SER A 844 9.31 -29.99 24.72
N PRO A 845 8.66 -30.60 23.73
CA PRO A 845 7.21 -30.80 23.72
C PRO A 845 6.71 -31.60 24.94
N ILE A 846 5.39 -31.71 25.02
CA ILE A 846 4.69 -32.61 25.92
C ILE A 846 4.53 -33.97 25.21
N ASP A 847 5.12 -35.02 25.80
CA ASP A 847 5.09 -36.39 25.23
C ASP A 847 3.87 -37.21 25.70
N LEU A 848 2.93 -36.59 26.43
CA LEU A 848 1.69 -37.25 26.90
C LEU A 848 0.66 -37.31 25.78
N GLU A 849 0.54 -38.47 25.12
CA GLU A 849 -0.43 -38.71 24.05
C GLU A 849 -1.87 -38.40 24.49
N GLY A 850 -2.60 -37.64 23.67
CA GLY A 850 -3.96 -37.19 24.00
C GLY A 850 -4.04 -35.97 24.92
N TYR A 851 -2.92 -35.30 25.23
CA TYR A 851 -2.92 -34.06 26.01
C TYR A 851 -3.83 -33.00 25.40
N TRP A 852 -4.59 -32.34 26.28
CA TRP A 852 -5.35 -31.13 26.04
C TRP A 852 -4.98 -30.16 27.14
N GLY A 853 -4.22 -29.12 26.79
CA GLY A 853 -3.65 -28.22 27.78
C GLY A 853 -4.63 -27.21 28.32
N SER A 854 -4.18 -26.49 29.36
CA SER A 854 -4.90 -25.34 29.93
C SER A 854 -5.23 -24.27 28.87
N GLY A 855 -4.54 -24.28 27.73
CA GLY A 855 -4.73 -23.43 26.55
C GLY A 855 -5.98 -23.73 25.72
N SER A 856 -6.55 -24.94 25.77
CA SER A 856 -7.68 -25.27 24.90
C SER A 856 -9.02 -24.84 25.49
N ASP A 857 -9.61 -23.77 24.94
CA ASP A 857 -10.95 -23.32 25.35
C ASP A 857 -12.04 -24.11 24.61
N LEU A 858 -12.47 -25.20 25.24
CA LEU A 858 -13.50 -26.11 24.70
C LEU A 858 -14.82 -25.39 24.34
N PRO A 859 -15.33 -24.38 25.09
CA PRO A 859 -16.49 -23.60 24.69
C PRO A 859 -16.30 -22.85 23.34
N THR A 860 -15.21 -22.10 23.17
CA THR A 860 -14.93 -21.43 21.88
C THR A 860 -14.73 -22.47 20.77
N MET A 861 -14.03 -23.59 21.01
CA MET A 861 -13.86 -24.64 20.00
C MET A 861 -15.20 -25.24 19.55
N SER A 862 -16.10 -25.53 20.50
CA SER A 862 -17.43 -26.08 20.22
C SER A 862 -18.30 -25.10 19.41
N MET A 863 -18.24 -23.80 19.72
CA MET A 863 -18.90 -22.75 18.93
C MET A 863 -18.32 -22.66 17.52
N VAL A 864 -16.99 -22.64 17.38
CA VAL A 864 -16.29 -22.63 16.08
C VAL A 864 -16.67 -23.86 15.24
N GLU A 865 -16.69 -25.05 15.82
CA GLU A 865 -17.13 -26.28 15.16
C GLU A 865 -18.62 -26.24 14.76
N THR A 866 -19.48 -25.70 15.62
CA THR A 866 -20.92 -25.51 15.36
C THR A 866 -21.18 -24.54 14.20
N VAL A 867 -20.35 -23.50 14.04
CA VAL A 867 -20.39 -22.60 12.88
C VAL A 867 -19.84 -23.30 11.63
N LEU A 868 -18.63 -23.85 11.69
CA LEU A 868 -17.95 -24.41 10.52
C LEU A 868 -18.65 -25.66 9.96
N SER A 869 -19.25 -26.50 10.81
CA SER A 869 -20.02 -27.69 10.37
C SER A 869 -21.22 -27.33 9.48
N LYS A 870 -21.90 -26.21 9.74
CA LYS A 870 -23.01 -25.69 8.90
C LYS A 870 -22.54 -25.21 7.52
N LEU A 871 -21.27 -24.82 7.38
CA LEU A 871 -20.68 -24.38 6.11
C LEU A 871 -20.31 -25.54 5.17
N SER A 872 -20.29 -26.80 5.67
CA SER A 872 -20.15 -28.00 4.85
C SER A 872 -18.91 -27.92 3.93
N SER A 873 -19.01 -28.35 2.67
CA SER A 873 -17.94 -28.36 1.68
C SER A 873 -17.43 -26.98 1.21
N LYS A 874 -17.92 -25.87 1.77
CA LYS A 874 -17.50 -24.50 1.42
C LYS A 874 -16.19 -24.09 2.10
N VAL A 875 -15.94 -24.59 3.30
CA VAL A 875 -14.78 -24.23 4.12
C VAL A 875 -14.09 -25.50 4.61
N SER A 876 -12.77 -25.57 4.41
CA SER A 876 -11.93 -26.63 4.98
C SER A 876 -11.35 -26.16 6.31
N VAL A 877 -11.36 -27.01 7.33
CA VAL A 877 -10.81 -26.68 8.65
C VAL A 877 -9.41 -27.26 8.79
N ILE A 878 -8.43 -26.41 9.10
CA ILE A 878 -7.08 -26.83 9.46
C ILE A 878 -7.01 -26.86 10.99
N ASN A 879 -7.26 -28.03 11.59
CA ASN A 879 -7.33 -28.18 13.03
C ASN A 879 -5.92 -28.30 13.64
N ILE A 880 -5.39 -27.15 14.05
CA ILE A 880 -4.05 -27.02 14.65
C ILE A 880 -4.06 -27.04 16.17
N THR A 881 -5.22 -27.08 16.83
CA THR A 881 -5.32 -26.75 18.25
C THR A 881 -4.55 -27.75 19.11
N GLN A 882 -4.94 -29.03 19.08
CA GLN A 882 -4.31 -30.05 19.92
C GLN A 882 -2.82 -30.22 19.58
N LEU A 883 -2.48 -30.27 18.28
CA LEU A 883 -1.09 -30.44 17.87
C LEU A 883 -0.19 -29.28 18.33
N SER A 884 -0.74 -28.07 18.51
CA SER A 884 0.02 -26.91 19.01
C SER A 884 0.14 -26.88 20.54
N GLU A 885 -0.84 -27.40 21.29
CA GLU A 885 -0.78 -27.48 22.77
C GLU A 885 0.41 -28.31 23.28
N TYR A 886 0.84 -29.33 22.53
CA TYR A 886 2.05 -30.08 22.89
C TYR A 886 3.32 -29.22 22.87
N ARG A 887 3.33 -28.09 22.16
CA ARG A 887 4.54 -27.35 21.77
C ARG A 887 4.88 -26.19 22.70
N LYS A 888 4.82 -26.41 24.01
CA LYS A 888 5.27 -25.44 25.03
C LYS A 888 6.69 -24.88 24.81
N ASP A 889 7.54 -25.62 24.10
CA ASP A 889 8.89 -25.26 23.69
C ASP A 889 8.95 -24.27 22.51
N GLY A 890 7.91 -24.15 21.69
CA GLY A 890 7.94 -23.41 20.43
C GLY A 890 7.80 -21.88 20.54
N HIS A 891 7.53 -21.34 21.73
CA HIS A 891 7.24 -19.92 21.93
C HIS A 891 8.50 -19.03 22.03
N PRO A 892 8.45 -17.74 21.62
CA PRO A 892 9.57 -16.81 21.80
C PRO A 892 9.97 -16.54 23.24
N SER A 893 9.01 -16.58 24.18
CA SER A 893 9.24 -16.20 25.56
C SER A 893 9.86 -14.79 25.64
N ILE A 894 11.09 -14.65 26.17
CA ILE A 894 11.83 -13.39 26.24
C ILE A 894 12.71 -13.12 25.01
N TYR A 895 12.91 -14.11 24.14
CA TYR A 895 13.83 -14.05 22.99
C TYR A 895 13.15 -13.43 21.76
N ARG A 896 12.81 -12.14 21.87
CA ARG A 896 12.05 -11.40 20.86
C ARG A 896 12.27 -9.90 21.00
N LYS A 897 11.91 -9.15 19.96
CA LYS A 897 11.76 -7.69 20.01
C LYS A 897 10.46 -7.29 19.31
N PHE A 898 9.62 -6.52 20.01
CA PHE A 898 8.40 -5.93 19.43
C PHE A 898 8.69 -4.54 18.86
N TRP A 899 9.21 -3.64 19.69
CA TRP A 899 9.55 -2.26 19.33
C TRP A 899 10.96 -1.95 19.83
N GLU A 900 11.15 -2.09 21.14
CA GLU A 900 12.45 -2.09 21.82
C GLU A 900 12.80 -3.51 22.31
N PRO A 901 14.10 -3.84 22.50
CA PRO A 901 14.52 -5.00 23.27
C PRO A 901 14.03 -4.91 24.72
N LEU A 902 13.80 -6.05 25.37
CA LEU A 902 13.53 -6.07 26.82
C LEU A 902 14.73 -5.52 27.59
N LYS A 903 14.48 -4.62 28.55
CA LYS A 903 15.51 -4.03 29.42
C LYS A 903 16.08 -5.10 30.38
N PRO A 904 17.30 -4.93 30.91
CA PRO A 904 17.91 -5.88 31.86
C PRO A 904 17.00 -6.20 33.06
N GLU A 905 16.24 -5.23 33.57
CA GLU A 905 15.31 -5.39 34.69
C GLU A 905 14.04 -6.19 34.31
N GLN A 906 13.70 -6.23 33.02
CA GLN A 906 12.60 -7.05 32.50
C GLN A 906 13.07 -8.47 32.19
N LEU A 907 14.29 -8.60 31.64
CA LEU A 907 14.95 -9.90 31.42
C LEU A 907 15.20 -10.66 32.73
N SER A 908 15.36 -9.97 33.86
CA SER A 908 15.44 -10.61 35.19
C SER A 908 14.09 -11.12 35.73
N LYS A 909 12.97 -10.83 35.05
CA LYS A 909 11.60 -11.25 35.42
C LYS A 909 10.89 -11.99 34.26
N PRO A 910 11.44 -13.11 33.77
CA PRO A 910 10.92 -13.80 32.59
C PRO A 910 9.49 -14.36 32.77
N THR A 911 9.07 -14.61 34.02
CA THR A 911 7.69 -14.98 34.37
C THR A 911 6.67 -13.89 34.00
N SER A 912 7.04 -12.61 34.06
CA SER A 912 6.17 -11.46 33.74
C SER A 912 6.29 -10.95 32.30
N TYR A 913 7.38 -11.26 31.60
CA TYR A 913 7.70 -10.68 30.28
C TYR A 913 7.86 -11.69 29.13
N SER A 914 7.53 -12.97 29.35
CA SER A 914 7.51 -13.95 28.25
C SER A 914 6.29 -13.77 27.34
N ASP A 915 6.52 -13.86 26.02
CA ASP A 915 5.46 -14.09 25.04
C ASP A 915 5.31 -15.59 24.84
N CYS A 916 4.26 -16.14 25.45
CA CYS A 916 3.85 -17.53 25.31
C CYS A 916 2.69 -17.70 24.32
N ILE A 917 2.38 -16.67 23.53
CA ILE A 917 1.25 -16.63 22.58
C ILE A 917 1.75 -16.88 21.16
N HIS A 918 2.78 -16.14 20.74
CA HIS A 918 3.36 -16.25 19.41
C HIS A 918 4.36 -17.42 19.33
N TRP A 919 4.93 -17.63 18.16
CA TRP A 919 5.78 -18.78 17.86
C TRP A 919 7.12 -18.34 17.28
N CYS A 920 8.20 -19.01 17.68
CA CYS A 920 9.48 -18.88 17.01
C CYS A 920 9.40 -19.41 15.56
N LEU A 921 10.15 -18.79 14.66
CA LEU A 921 10.32 -19.25 13.27
C LEU A 921 11.81 -19.46 12.94
N PRO A 922 12.21 -20.59 12.33
CA PRO A 922 11.39 -21.76 11.98
C PRO A 922 10.84 -22.48 13.22
N GLY A 923 9.69 -23.14 13.09
CA GLY A 923 8.97 -23.72 14.21
C GLY A 923 7.54 -24.17 13.89
N VAL A 924 6.65 -24.09 14.89
CA VAL A 924 5.29 -24.67 14.85
C VAL A 924 4.44 -24.19 13.66
N PRO A 925 4.44 -22.90 13.25
CA PRO A 925 3.67 -22.45 12.09
C PRO A 925 4.14 -23.03 10.75
N ASP A 926 5.38 -23.53 10.66
CA ASP A 926 5.84 -24.22 9.44
C ASP A 926 5.04 -25.50 9.23
N VAL A 927 4.73 -26.24 10.30
CA VAL A 927 3.88 -27.44 10.26
C VAL A 927 2.43 -27.11 9.94
N TRP A 928 1.90 -25.96 10.39
CA TRP A 928 0.56 -25.50 9.97
C TRP A 928 0.52 -25.26 8.45
N ASN A 929 1.62 -24.79 7.87
CA ASN A 929 1.77 -24.59 6.43
C ASN A 929 2.03 -25.90 5.65
N GLU A 930 2.71 -26.89 6.26
CA GLU A 930 2.79 -28.25 5.71
C GLU A 930 1.44 -28.96 5.68
N LEU A 931 0.60 -28.75 6.70
CA LEU A 931 -0.79 -29.22 6.71
C LEU A 931 -1.60 -28.54 5.61
N LEU A 932 -1.53 -27.21 5.48
CA LEU A 932 -2.17 -26.47 4.39
C LEU A 932 -1.73 -26.99 3.00
N PHE A 933 -0.45 -27.29 2.83
CA PHE A 933 0.10 -27.89 1.59
C PHE A 933 -0.45 -29.29 1.27
N GLN A 934 -0.97 -30.06 2.25
CA GLN A 934 -1.68 -31.32 1.97
C GLN A 934 -3.08 -31.11 1.38
N PHE A 935 -3.71 -29.96 1.66
CA PHE A 935 -5.08 -29.68 1.22
C PHE A 935 -5.14 -28.95 -0.13
N LEU A 936 -4.08 -28.22 -0.49
CA LEU A 936 -3.86 -27.60 -1.81
C LEU A 936 -3.37 -28.61 -2.85
#